data_AF-A0A2N2KTK5-F1
#
_entry.id   AF-A0A2N2KTK5-F1
#
_cell.length_a   1.000
_cell.length_b   1.000
_cell.length_c   1.000
_cell.angle_alpha   90.00
_cell.angle_beta   90.00
_cell.angle_gamma   90.00
#
_symmetry.space_group_name_H-M   'P 1'
#
loop_
_entity.id
_entity.type
_entity.pdbx_description
1 polymer ?
#
loop_
_entity_poly.entity_id
_entity_poly.type
_entity_poly.pdbx_seq_one_letter_code
_entity_poly.pdbx_strand_id
1 'polypeptide(L)'
;MKPRYILVLIMLLVGLLYAAPHIMLPLSFVQPDGSTVNVFASGDEFHNWLHDANNYSIVKDDAGWYVYARAEGEGVAPTDLIVGRDTPNQRNLAPGINLSEARIAQKYARYENTMRDYSNSKSPHTGQFNNLAVFIRFADDPDFVRPISYYNGIFNTTENFANSMKNYFTAASYGQLNVDTTFYPEPNGTTVVSYVDIQPRNYFRIYSSSNPLGYPADDDAERAEREMQLLTRAVAAVESQVPMDLVIDGDNDGYVDNTCFIIQGSPDGWAELLWPHRWVLYGATATIHGARVWDFNFQLDQSLASSGASVLSHEMFHSLGAPDLYRYVNTGITPIGSWDLMANNANPPQHMSAWMKYRYGQWLPEPPMITESGTYTLSPVASSATNNIYRVASWRVNESYVLEYRKPGVYYDDNLPGTGLLVYRLDTRENGNASGPPDELYIYRPGANNSSTGGSIGSAAFSAQSGRTTISERTIPSGFLGNNTAGGLNIYDIGFAGETISFSIKLSDIQLISPAGGEAWFHGSTKEIRWKAKSTTGNVVIEFSSDLGATWVPITGSTPNDGSYIWNSIPFINSQQCLMRITVLSNNHSDVSFAPFTVLSYLDAPVVGNPPNMAVNVPTNPVISWASVLGATSYHLQLSAEPSFNGDVLEIVGHVGEVYHATYLSPFTTYYWRVASIADIGISPFSETQSFTTGAITEVPVIPLLVSPANYAANLSLQPTFEWSPALLALSYRLQIARDPYYSDLVRDVSDISQIRYTPELLPANTVFHWRVASQNLFGSSNFSLSRRFSTGLATASEDDLSPVAQNELKANYPNPFNPSTTISFSLKNISLPVNLVVYNTRGQTVRRLFSGIPPSNRLSVVWDGFDELRQPVSSGVYLYRLESADYTETRKMLMAK
;
A
#
# COMPACT_ATOMS: atom_id res chain seq x y z
N MET A 1 6.27 32.84 25.20
CA MET A 1 7.02 31.63 24.79
C MET A 1 6.17 30.87 23.78
N LYS A 2 6.72 30.62 22.59
CA LYS A 2 6.02 30.04 21.44
C LYS A 2 5.89 28.52 21.59
N PRO A 3 4.77 27.88 21.20
CA PRO A 3 4.78 26.48 20.81
C PRO A 3 5.14 26.37 19.33
N ARG A 4 6.10 25.51 19.00
CA ARG A 4 6.47 25.17 17.62
C ARG A 4 5.61 24.00 17.15
N TYR A 5 4.81 24.24 16.11
CA TYR A 5 4.17 23.23 15.31
C TYR A 5 5.22 22.45 14.52
N ILE A 6 5.26 21.13 14.65
CA ILE A 6 6.00 20.24 13.75
C ILE A 6 5.07 19.87 12.61
N LEU A 7 5.42 20.32 11.41
CA LEU A 7 4.78 19.96 10.15
C LEU A 7 5.08 18.47 9.87
N VAL A 8 4.05 17.63 9.79
CA VAL A 8 4.15 16.28 9.26
C VAL A 8 4.20 16.38 7.73
N LEU A 9 5.39 16.18 7.16
CA LEU A 9 5.56 16.04 5.72
C LEU A 9 5.27 14.57 5.36
N ILE A 10 4.11 14.31 4.75
CA ILE A 10 3.78 13.02 4.16
C ILE A 10 4.63 12.88 2.88
N MET A 11 5.78 12.22 2.99
CA MET A 11 6.43 11.63 1.82
C MET A 11 5.82 10.25 1.58
N LEU A 12 5.00 10.16 0.54
CA LEU A 12 4.66 8.90 -0.13
C LEU A 12 5.93 8.37 -0.82
N LEU A 13 6.76 7.68 -0.04
CA LEU A 13 7.78 6.78 -0.58
C LEU A 13 7.07 5.49 -0.97
N VAL A 14 6.84 5.33 -2.27
CA VAL A 14 6.49 4.03 -2.85
C VAL A 14 7.72 3.15 -2.75
N GLY A 15 7.86 2.45 -1.63
CA GLY A 15 8.81 1.35 -1.47
C GLY A 15 8.30 0.15 -2.25
N LEU A 16 8.75 0.00 -3.48
CA LEU A 16 8.70 -1.30 -4.16
C LEU A 16 9.83 -2.15 -3.56
N LEU A 17 9.45 -3.07 -2.69
CA LEU A 17 10.30 -4.13 -2.15
C LEU A 17 9.82 -5.45 -2.76
N TYR A 18 10.69 -6.14 -3.51
CA TYR A 18 10.50 -7.53 -3.93
C TYR A 18 11.75 -8.34 -3.52
N ALA A 19 11.56 -9.58 -3.07
CA ALA A 19 12.61 -10.49 -2.53
C ALA A 19 13.26 -11.39 -3.60
N ALA A 20 14.33 -12.15 -3.24
CA ALA A 20 15.35 -12.73 -4.13
C ALA A 20 14.81 -13.78 -5.10
N PRO A 21 14.86 -13.57 -6.42
CA PRO A 21 15.97 -13.54 -7.40
C PRO A 21 16.97 -12.36 -7.33
N HIS A 22 18.09 -12.42 -8.06
CA HIS A 22 18.79 -11.16 -8.39
C HIS A 22 17.74 -10.25 -9.03
N ILE A 23 17.55 -9.06 -8.48
CA ILE A 23 16.64 -8.07 -9.04
C ILE A 23 17.48 -6.84 -9.29
N MET A 24 17.42 -6.33 -10.52
CA MET A 24 18.11 -5.11 -10.91
C MET A 24 19.63 -5.19 -10.75
N LEU A 25 20.27 -6.33 -11.10
CA LEU A 25 21.73 -6.40 -11.14
C LEU A 25 22.24 -5.48 -12.26
N PRO A 26 22.97 -4.38 -11.96
CA PRO A 26 23.37 -3.42 -12.98
C PRO A 26 24.46 -4.01 -13.87
N LEU A 27 24.20 -4.01 -15.18
CA LEU A 27 25.12 -4.46 -16.22
C LEU A 27 25.37 -3.33 -17.22
N SER A 28 26.53 -3.38 -17.86
CA SER A 28 26.91 -2.44 -18.91
C SER A 28 27.37 -3.23 -20.13
N PHE A 29 26.69 -3.05 -21.25
CA PHE A 29 26.97 -3.76 -22.50
C PHE A 29 27.42 -2.79 -23.58
N VAL A 30 28.31 -3.26 -24.46
CA VAL A 30 28.75 -2.51 -25.64
C VAL A 30 27.93 -2.97 -26.85
N GLN A 31 27.28 -2.03 -27.51
CA GLN A 31 26.55 -2.24 -28.76
C GLN A 31 27.53 -2.40 -29.94
N PRO A 32 27.11 -2.99 -31.07
CA PRO A 32 27.96 -3.15 -32.27
C PRO A 32 28.59 -1.86 -32.82
N ASP A 33 28.01 -0.68 -32.55
CA ASP A 33 28.55 0.62 -32.94
C ASP A 33 29.57 1.21 -31.94
N GLY A 34 29.88 0.48 -30.87
CA GLY A 34 30.79 0.90 -29.81
C GLY A 34 30.14 1.74 -28.71
N SER A 35 28.85 2.05 -28.80
CA SER A 35 28.13 2.73 -27.71
C SER A 35 27.88 1.80 -26.53
N THR A 36 27.83 2.34 -25.31
CA THR A 36 27.58 1.55 -24.09
C THR A 36 26.16 1.79 -23.59
N VAL A 37 25.47 0.71 -23.22
CA VAL A 37 24.13 0.72 -22.64
C VAL A 37 24.15 0.13 -21.24
N ASN A 38 23.43 0.77 -20.32
CA ASN A 38 23.23 0.25 -18.97
C ASN A 38 21.88 -0.47 -18.91
N VAL A 39 21.91 -1.71 -18.48
CA VAL A 39 20.74 -2.57 -18.33
C VAL A 39 20.78 -3.26 -16.99
N PHE A 40 19.73 -4.00 -16.69
CA PHE A 40 19.63 -4.81 -15.50
C PHE A 40 19.42 -6.28 -15.87
N ALA A 41 19.99 -7.18 -15.08
CA ALA A 41 19.60 -8.58 -15.11
C ALA A 41 18.80 -8.92 -13.85
N SER A 42 17.75 -9.71 -14.02
CA SER A 42 17.02 -10.30 -12.92
C SER A 42 16.77 -11.79 -13.13
N GLY A 43 16.67 -12.56 -12.05
CA GLY A 43 16.42 -13.99 -12.11
C GLY A 43 17.16 -14.82 -11.07
N ASP A 44 16.98 -16.13 -11.18
CA ASP A 44 17.65 -17.17 -10.39
C ASP A 44 18.39 -18.18 -11.31
N GLU A 45 18.83 -19.28 -10.73
CA GLU A 45 19.56 -20.36 -11.41
C GLU A 45 18.73 -21.12 -12.47
N PHE A 46 17.41 -20.99 -12.46
CA PHE A 46 16.50 -21.68 -13.37
C PHE A 46 15.92 -20.76 -14.45
N HIS A 47 15.82 -19.46 -14.16
CA HIS A 47 15.30 -18.47 -15.09
C HIS A 47 15.83 -17.07 -14.81
N ASN A 48 16.46 -16.46 -15.82
CA ASN A 48 16.92 -15.07 -15.79
C ASN A 48 16.56 -14.33 -17.09
N TRP A 49 16.44 -13.01 -16.98
CA TRP A 49 16.17 -12.11 -18.11
C TRP A 49 16.89 -10.76 -17.95
N LEU A 50 17.17 -10.10 -19.07
CA LEU A 50 17.62 -8.71 -19.11
C LEU A 50 16.44 -7.75 -19.23
N HIS A 51 16.52 -6.60 -18.56
CA HIS A 51 15.52 -5.54 -18.65
C HIS A 51 16.10 -4.15 -18.34
N ASP A 52 15.33 -3.09 -18.59
CA ASP A 52 15.66 -1.73 -18.14
C ASP A 52 15.06 -1.38 -16.76
N ALA A 53 15.28 -0.15 -16.29
CA ALA A 53 14.79 0.32 -14.99
C ALA A 53 13.26 0.27 -14.84
N ASN A 54 12.52 0.22 -15.94
CA ASN A 54 11.06 0.17 -15.97
C ASN A 54 10.54 -1.25 -16.29
N ASN A 55 11.40 -2.26 -16.18
CA ASN A 55 11.11 -3.66 -16.43
C ASN A 55 10.71 -3.97 -17.89
N TYR A 56 11.21 -3.22 -18.87
CA TYR A 56 11.09 -3.63 -20.28
C TYR A 56 12.20 -4.63 -20.63
N SER A 57 11.80 -5.82 -21.07
CA SER A 57 12.73 -6.91 -21.36
C SER A 57 13.59 -6.63 -22.59
N ILE A 58 14.83 -7.08 -22.55
CA ILE A 58 15.88 -6.81 -23.53
C ILE A 58 16.46 -8.15 -23.99
N VAL A 59 16.65 -8.35 -25.29
CA VAL A 59 17.30 -9.54 -25.86
C VAL A 59 18.34 -9.12 -26.88
N LYS A 60 19.19 -10.05 -27.33
CA LYS A 60 20.15 -9.80 -28.40
C LYS A 60 19.58 -10.28 -29.74
N ASP A 61 19.63 -9.45 -30.77
CA ASP A 61 19.21 -9.82 -32.12
C ASP A 61 20.31 -10.57 -32.90
N ASP A 62 19.99 -11.03 -34.11
CA ASP A 62 20.93 -11.74 -34.99
C ASP A 62 22.10 -10.87 -35.47
N ALA A 63 21.95 -9.55 -35.46
CA ALA A 63 23.01 -8.61 -35.81
C ALA A 63 23.90 -8.25 -34.60
N GLY A 64 23.60 -8.79 -33.42
CA GLY A 64 24.34 -8.60 -32.19
C GLY A 64 23.97 -7.36 -31.39
N TRP A 65 22.87 -6.67 -31.73
CA TRP A 65 22.35 -5.53 -30.98
C TRP A 65 21.53 -5.98 -29.79
N TYR A 66 21.69 -5.28 -28.66
CA TYR A 66 20.73 -5.37 -27.55
C TYR A 66 19.50 -4.52 -27.89
N VAL A 67 18.36 -5.20 -28.03
CA VAL A 67 17.08 -4.63 -28.46
C VAL A 67 15.99 -4.94 -27.44
N TYR A 68 14.94 -4.11 -27.39
CA TYR A 68 13.77 -4.42 -26.59
C TYR A 68 13.05 -5.66 -27.14
N ALA A 69 12.48 -6.46 -26.26
CA ALA A 69 11.84 -7.72 -26.58
C ALA A 69 10.31 -7.59 -26.69
N ARG A 70 9.71 -8.46 -27.50
CA ARG A 70 8.25 -8.68 -27.53
C ARG A 70 7.92 -10.12 -27.10
N ALA A 71 6.70 -10.35 -26.66
CA ALA A 71 6.21 -11.70 -26.40
C ALA A 71 6.08 -12.48 -27.72
N GLU A 72 6.52 -13.74 -27.73
CA GLU A 72 6.39 -14.66 -28.86
C GLU A 72 6.12 -16.08 -28.34
N GLY A 73 4.85 -16.52 -28.44
CA GLY A 73 4.42 -17.80 -27.89
C GLY A 73 4.63 -17.88 -26.37
N GLU A 74 5.33 -18.91 -25.91
CA GLU A 74 5.73 -19.08 -24.50
C GLU A 74 7.04 -18.38 -24.14
N GLY A 75 7.67 -17.67 -25.09
CA GLY A 75 8.95 -17.02 -24.94
C GLY A 75 8.96 -15.54 -25.36
N VAL A 76 10.15 -15.04 -25.65
CA VAL A 76 10.39 -13.66 -26.09
C VAL A 76 11.18 -13.63 -27.40
N ALA A 77 10.98 -12.58 -28.19
CA ALA A 77 11.66 -12.38 -29.46
C ALA A 77 12.20 -10.95 -29.62
N PRO A 78 13.29 -10.75 -30.37
CA PRO A 78 13.85 -9.42 -30.62
C PRO A 78 12.90 -8.53 -31.42
N THR A 79 12.95 -7.24 -31.14
CA THR A 79 12.31 -6.18 -31.95
C THR A 79 13.37 -5.37 -32.70
N ASP A 80 12.92 -4.38 -33.49
CA ASP A 80 13.79 -3.42 -34.17
C ASP A 80 14.23 -2.24 -33.30
N LEU A 81 13.82 -2.20 -32.01
CA LEU A 81 14.08 -1.10 -31.10
C LEU A 81 15.39 -1.30 -30.33
N ILE A 82 16.41 -0.51 -30.66
CA ILE A 82 17.74 -0.62 -30.06
C ILE A 82 17.78 0.08 -28.69
N VAL A 83 18.23 -0.63 -27.67
CA VAL A 83 18.38 -0.09 -26.32
C VAL A 83 19.39 1.07 -26.32
N GLY A 84 19.06 2.17 -25.64
CA GLY A 84 19.88 3.39 -25.59
C GLY A 84 19.68 4.34 -26.78
N ARG A 85 19.00 3.91 -27.85
CA ARG A 85 18.67 4.74 -29.02
C ARG A 85 17.17 4.95 -29.17
N ASP A 86 16.41 3.86 -29.03
CA ASP A 86 14.98 3.79 -29.28
C ASP A 86 14.21 3.62 -27.95
N THR A 87 12.88 3.78 -27.97
CA THR A 87 12.05 3.66 -26.75
C THR A 87 10.94 2.63 -26.91
N PRO A 88 10.61 1.84 -25.86
CA PRO A 88 9.59 0.78 -25.93
C PRO A 88 8.21 1.25 -26.42
N ASN A 89 7.86 2.51 -26.13
CA ASN A 89 6.60 3.13 -26.54
C ASN A 89 6.43 3.22 -28.07
N GLN A 90 7.52 3.21 -28.86
CA GLN A 90 7.46 3.25 -30.32
C GLN A 90 6.79 2.00 -30.94
N ARG A 91 6.68 0.91 -30.17
CA ARG A 91 5.98 -0.33 -30.55
C ARG A 91 4.89 -0.72 -29.55
N ASN A 92 4.53 0.18 -28.62
CA ASN A 92 3.60 -0.10 -27.51
C ASN A 92 3.95 -1.40 -26.76
N LEU A 93 5.25 -1.64 -26.51
CA LEU A 93 5.66 -2.80 -25.71
C LEU A 93 5.14 -2.64 -24.29
N ALA A 94 4.76 -3.75 -23.66
CA ALA A 94 4.37 -3.77 -22.25
C ALA A 94 5.60 -4.05 -21.38
N PRO A 95 5.72 -3.44 -20.18
CA PRO A 95 6.72 -3.86 -19.21
C PRO A 95 6.38 -5.26 -18.65
N GLY A 96 7.39 -6.00 -18.21
CA GLY A 96 7.25 -7.32 -17.60
C GLY A 96 7.05 -8.49 -18.56
N ILE A 97 7.29 -8.30 -19.86
CA ILE A 97 7.27 -9.39 -20.86
C ILE A 97 8.33 -10.44 -20.49
N ASN A 98 7.93 -11.68 -20.26
CA ASN A 98 8.85 -12.75 -19.87
C ASN A 98 8.38 -14.10 -20.45
N LEU A 99 9.11 -15.18 -20.17
CA LEU A 99 8.62 -16.55 -20.43
C LEU A 99 7.27 -16.78 -19.75
N SER A 100 6.43 -17.62 -20.34
CA SER A 100 5.13 -17.97 -19.74
C SER A 100 5.30 -18.68 -18.40
N GLU A 101 4.35 -18.53 -17.49
CA GLU A 101 4.35 -19.23 -16.19
C GLU A 101 4.44 -20.75 -16.36
N ALA A 102 3.80 -21.31 -17.39
CA ALA A 102 3.88 -22.73 -17.69
C ALA A 102 5.30 -23.17 -18.07
N ARG A 103 6.00 -22.37 -18.89
CA ARG A 103 7.39 -22.66 -19.27
C ARG A 103 8.35 -22.51 -18.11
N ILE A 104 8.18 -21.46 -17.30
CA ILE A 104 8.94 -21.25 -16.06
C ILE A 104 8.71 -22.43 -15.09
N ALA A 105 7.45 -22.84 -14.87
CA ALA A 105 7.11 -23.98 -14.01
C ALA A 105 7.69 -25.31 -14.54
N GLN A 106 7.71 -25.52 -15.86
CA GLN A 106 8.41 -26.66 -16.47
C GLN A 106 9.90 -26.61 -16.16
N LYS A 107 10.54 -25.43 -16.23
CA LYS A 107 11.96 -25.29 -15.84
C LYS A 107 12.20 -25.76 -14.40
N TYR A 108 11.36 -25.36 -13.45
CA TYR A 108 11.49 -25.75 -12.05
C TYR A 108 11.14 -27.22 -11.77
N ALA A 109 10.07 -27.76 -12.36
CA ALA A 109 9.61 -29.14 -12.13
C ALA A 109 10.62 -30.19 -12.61
N ARG A 110 11.47 -29.84 -13.58
CA ARG A 110 12.47 -30.74 -14.17
C ARG A 110 13.55 -31.20 -13.19
N TYR A 111 13.76 -30.48 -12.09
CA TYR A 111 14.85 -30.73 -11.13
C TYR A 111 14.37 -31.22 -9.76
N GLU A 112 13.05 -31.40 -9.56
CA GLU A 112 12.46 -31.81 -8.27
C GLU A 112 12.85 -33.22 -7.80
N ASN A 113 13.15 -34.15 -8.72
CA ASN A 113 13.26 -35.58 -8.38
C ASN A 113 14.69 -36.17 -8.42
N THR A 114 15.71 -35.43 -8.91
CA THR A 114 17.06 -36.00 -9.14
C THR A 114 18.22 -35.20 -8.53
N MET A 115 18.03 -33.94 -8.11
CA MET A 115 19.15 -33.04 -7.72
C MET A 115 19.00 -32.33 -6.36
N ARG A 116 17.95 -32.64 -5.59
CA ARG A 116 17.59 -31.94 -4.34
C ARG A 116 17.73 -32.80 -3.08
N ASP A 117 18.75 -33.65 -3.01
CA ASP A 117 19.04 -34.39 -1.77
C ASP A 117 19.73 -33.49 -0.73
N TYR A 118 18.94 -32.73 0.03
CA TYR A 118 19.40 -31.94 1.17
C TYR A 118 19.64 -32.80 2.43
N SER A 119 19.42 -34.12 2.36
CA SER A 119 19.50 -35.00 3.54
C SER A 119 20.92 -35.47 3.87
N ASN A 120 21.89 -35.20 2.99
CA ASN A 120 23.28 -35.68 3.09
C ASN A 120 24.30 -34.59 2.68
N SER A 121 24.32 -33.43 3.34
CA SER A 121 25.41 -32.45 3.15
C SER A 121 26.78 -33.13 3.33
N LYS A 122 27.70 -32.89 2.38
CA LYS A 122 29.01 -33.56 2.26
C LYS A 122 30.17 -32.69 2.73
N SER A 123 29.96 -32.01 3.85
CA SER A 123 30.86 -30.98 4.32
C SER A 123 30.75 -30.79 5.84
N PRO A 124 31.83 -30.41 6.53
CA PRO A 124 31.82 -30.19 7.97
C PRO A 124 30.99 -28.97 8.38
N HIS A 125 30.12 -29.13 9.39
CA HIS A 125 29.33 -28.01 9.95
C HIS A 125 30.05 -27.20 11.01
N THR A 126 31.14 -27.74 11.57
CA THR A 126 31.95 -27.09 12.62
C THR A 126 33.44 -27.34 12.38
N GLY A 127 34.29 -26.52 13.00
CA GLY A 127 35.73 -26.62 12.87
C GLY A 127 36.25 -25.91 11.62
N GLN A 128 37.21 -26.55 10.96
CA GLN A 128 37.86 -26.01 9.77
C GLN A 128 37.12 -26.45 8.51
N PHE A 129 36.84 -25.48 7.63
CA PHE A 129 36.20 -25.69 6.35
C PHE A 129 37.07 -25.05 5.27
N ASN A 130 37.61 -25.85 4.35
CA ASN A 130 38.49 -25.35 3.29
C ASN A 130 37.74 -25.24 1.96
N ASN A 131 37.41 -24.00 1.59
CA ASN A 131 36.81 -23.67 0.30
C ASN A 131 37.90 -23.49 -0.78
N LEU A 132 37.85 -24.28 -1.85
CA LEU A 132 38.81 -24.17 -2.95
C LEU A 132 38.24 -23.28 -4.06
N ALA A 133 38.79 -22.07 -4.23
CA ALA A 133 38.37 -21.15 -5.29
C ALA A 133 39.18 -21.35 -6.58
N VAL A 134 38.52 -21.69 -7.68
CA VAL A 134 39.14 -21.96 -8.99
C VAL A 134 38.74 -20.88 -9.99
N PHE A 135 39.72 -20.09 -10.45
CA PHE A 135 39.52 -19.07 -11.48
C PHE A 135 39.50 -19.68 -12.88
N ILE A 136 38.45 -19.39 -13.64
CA ILE A 136 38.27 -19.89 -15.01
C ILE A 136 38.06 -18.72 -15.95
N ARG A 137 38.68 -18.78 -17.13
CA ARG A 137 38.32 -17.96 -18.28
C ARG A 137 38.27 -18.79 -19.55
N PHE A 138 37.56 -18.31 -20.55
CA PHE A 138 37.54 -18.92 -21.88
C PHE A 138 38.68 -18.37 -22.74
N ALA A 139 39.00 -19.07 -23.83
CA ALA A 139 40.10 -18.69 -24.73
C ALA A 139 39.90 -17.29 -25.37
N ASP A 140 38.65 -16.88 -25.55
CA ASP A 140 38.21 -15.61 -26.11
C ASP A 140 37.93 -14.52 -25.06
N ASP A 141 38.06 -14.84 -23.78
CA ASP A 141 37.90 -13.87 -22.70
C ASP A 141 39.16 -13.04 -22.46
N PRO A 142 39.01 -11.78 -22.01
CA PRO A 142 40.13 -11.04 -21.46
C PRO A 142 40.58 -11.64 -20.12
N ASP A 143 41.79 -11.32 -19.69
CA ASP A 143 42.27 -11.69 -18.35
C ASP A 143 41.46 -10.99 -17.23
N PHE A 144 41.49 -11.57 -16.04
CA PHE A 144 40.94 -10.94 -14.84
C PHE A 144 41.67 -9.64 -14.52
N VAL A 145 40.91 -8.55 -14.38
CA VAL A 145 41.47 -7.20 -14.17
C VAL A 145 41.64 -6.86 -12.68
N ARG A 146 40.84 -7.49 -11.82
CA ARG A 146 40.89 -7.25 -10.36
C ARG A 146 42.09 -7.97 -9.74
N PRO A 147 42.82 -7.32 -8.80
CA PRO A 147 43.94 -7.97 -8.12
C PRO A 147 43.45 -9.06 -7.17
N ILE A 148 44.31 -10.04 -6.87
CA ILE A 148 43.96 -11.12 -5.93
C ILE A 148 43.55 -10.61 -4.53
N SER A 149 44.10 -9.45 -4.10
CA SER A 149 43.75 -8.83 -2.83
C SER A 149 42.27 -8.46 -2.72
N TYR A 150 41.61 -8.17 -3.84
CA TYR A 150 40.16 -7.93 -3.89
C TYR A 150 39.38 -9.19 -3.47
N TYR A 151 39.70 -10.33 -4.09
CA TYR A 151 39.08 -11.61 -3.77
C TYR A 151 39.38 -12.03 -2.33
N ASN A 152 40.63 -11.89 -1.91
CA ASN A 152 41.02 -12.18 -0.53
C ASN A 152 40.22 -11.31 0.47
N GLY A 153 39.92 -10.06 0.11
CA GLY A 153 39.08 -9.16 0.88
C GLY A 153 37.63 -9.63 1.06
N ILE A 154 37.00 -10.22 0.03
CA ILE A 154 35.61 -10.69 0.12
C ILE A 154 35.48 -12.12 0.67
N PHE A 155 36.51 -12.96 0.50
CA PHE A 155 36.49 -14.34 1.01
C PHE A 155 37.05 -14.45 2.44
N ASN A 156 38.26 -13.92 2.67
CA ASN A 156 39.10 -14.32 3.81
C ASN A 156 39.43 -13.23 4.82
N THR A 157 39.18 -11.95 4.53
CA THR A 157 39.58 -10.89 5.47
C THR A 157 38.91 -11.09 6.84
N THR A 158 39.67 -10.86 7.89
CA THR A 158 39.23 -10.91 9.30
C THR A 158 39.23 -9.53 9.93
N GLU A 159 39.34 -8.47 9.14
CA GLU A 159 39.19 -7.10 9.64
C GLU A 159 37.82 -6.94 10.27
N ASN A 160 37.76 -6.30 11.45
CA ASN A 160 36.50 -6.09 12.16
C ASN A 160 35.51 -5.33 11.27
N PHE A 161 34.28 -5.83 11.16
CA PHE A 161 33.23 -5.24 10.32
C PHE A 161 33.55 -5.21 8.82
N ALA A 162 34.47 -6.05 8.35
CA ALA A 162 34.61 -6.29 6.92
C ALA A 162 33.58 -7.32 6.44
N ASN A 163 32.91 -7.00 5.32
CA ASN A 163 31.90 -7.86 4.69
C ASN A 163 32.58 -9.01 3.91
N SER A 164 33.01 -10.04 4.64
CA SER A 164 33.63 -11.23 4.07
C SER A 164 32.88 -12.49 4.45
N MET A 165 32.96 -13.52 3.60
CA MET A 165 32.35 -14.81 3.87
C MET A 165 32.89 -15.41 5.18
N LYS A 166 34.20 -15.33 5.40
CA LYS A 166 34.84 -15.76 6.65
C LYS A 166 34.26 -15.08 7.88
N ASN A 167 34.16 -13.74 7.89
CA ASN A 167 33.57 -13.01 9.01
C ASN A 167 32.09 -13.34 9.19
N TYR A 168 31.35 -13.49 8.09
CA TYR A 168 29.94 -13.85 8.13
C TYR A 168 29.71 -15.19 8.82
N PHE A 169 30.36 -16.26 8.36
CA PHE A 169 30.17 -17.59 8.96
C PHE A 169 30.74 -17.70 10.37
N THR A 170 31.81 -16.96 10.68
CA THR A 170 32.31 -16.84 12.06
C THR A 170 31.23 -16.24 12.97
N ALA A 171 30.56 -15.17 12.53
CA ALA A 171 29.48 -14.55 13.30
C ALA A 171 28.22 -15.44 13.33
N ALA A 172 27.82 -16.00 12.20
CA ALA A 172 26.59 -16.79 12.08
C ALA A 172 26.63 -18.08 12.89
N SER A 173 27.80 -18.73 12.94
CA SER A 173 28.06 -19.98 13.68
C SER A 173 28.46 -19.77 15.14
N TYR A 174 28.52 -18.52 15.62
CA TYR A 174 29.01 -18.20 16.96
C TYR A 174 30.46 -18.66 17.20
N GLY A 175 31.29 -18.58 16.15
CA GLY A 175 32.69 -19.00 16.15
C GLY A 175 32.90 -20.52 16.04
N GLN A 176 31.87 -21.29 15.69
CA GLN A 176 31.97 -22.75 15.57
C GLN A 176 32.48 -23.22 14.21
N LEU A 177 32.31 -22.41 13.15
CA LEU A 177 32.78 -22.71 11.80
C LEU A 177 33.77 -21.65 11.33
N ASN A 178 34.96 -22.09 10.94
CA ASN A 178 35.98 -21.25 10.32
C ASN A 178 36.09 -21.62 8.83
N VAL A 179 35.71 -20.69 7.96
CA VAL A 179 35.75 -20.88 6.51
C VAL A 179 36.96 -20.15 5.95
N ASP A 180 37.91 -20.91 5.40
CA ASP A 180 39.09 -20.39 4.73
C ASP A 180 39.04 -20.72 3.24
N THR A 181 39.42 -19.75 2.40
CA THR A 181 39.45 -19.92 0.95
C THR A 181 40.88 -19.88 0.42
N THR A 182 41.26 -20.89 -0.35
CA THR A 182 42.51 -20.91 -1.13
C THR A 182 42.21 -20.72 -2.61
N PHE A 183 43.12 -20.10 -3.35
CA PHE A 183 42.89 -19.65 -4.73
C PHE A 183 43.77 -20.40 -5.72
N TYR A 184 43.15 -20.90 -6.79
CA TYR A 184 43.80 -21.68 -7.84
C TYR A 184 43.38 -21.25 -9.25
N PRO A 185 44.27 -21.33 -10.26
CA PRO A 185 45.72 -21.52 -10.14
C PRO A 185 46.39 -20.50 -9.21
N GLU A 186 47.56 -20.84 -8.68
CA GLU A 186 48.25 -19.96 -7.72
C GLU A 186 48.48 -18.56 -8.33
N PRO A 187 48.11 -17.46 -7.63
CA PRO A 187 48.28 -16.10 -8.13
C PRO A 187 49.76 -15.77 -8.41
N ASN A 188 50.02 -15.02 -9.48
CA ASN A 188 51.35 -14.51 -9.78
C ASN A 188 51.51 -13.10 -9.20
N GLY A 189 52.04 -13.02 -7.97
CA GLY A 189 52.11 -11.78 -7.22
C GLY A 189 50.72 -11.23 -6.89
N THR A 190 50.37 -10.06 -7.42
CA THR A 190 49.04 -9.46 -7.22
C THR A 190 48.02 -9.86 -8.30
N THR A 191 48.47 -10.57 -9.34
CA THR A 191 47.66 -10.86 -10.54
C THR A 191 47.00 -12.23 -10.40
N VAL A 192 45.70 -12.30 -10.72
CA VAL A 192 44.97 -13.56 -10.79
C VAL A 192 45.48 -14.38 -11.98
N VAL A 193 45.81 -15.64 -11.73
CA VAL A 193 46.03 -16.65 -12.77
C VAL A 193 44.75 -17.48 -12.88
N SER A 194 44.38 -17.89 -14.09
CA SER A 194 43.15 -18.63 -14.34
C SER A 194 43.41 -19.84 -15.23
N TYR A 195 42.59 -20.88 -15.05
CA TYR A 195 42.46 -21.95 -16.04
C TYR A 195 41.80 -21.38 -17.30
N VAL A 196 42.42 -21.65 -18.45
CA VAL A 196 41.87 -21.27 -19.77
C VAL A 196 41.20 -22.49 -20.37
N ASP A 197 39.87 -22.47 -20.47
CA ASP A 197 39.15 -23.58 -21.09
C ASP A 197 39.42 -23.63 -22.60
N ILE A 198 39.46 -24.85 -23.13
CA ILE A 198 39.71 -25.12 -24.55
C ILE A 198 38.55 -24.66 -25.45
N GLN A 199 37.34 -24.54 -24.90
CA GLN A 199 36.18 -24.06 -25.62
C GLN A 199 36.01 -22.55 -25.42
N PRO A 200 35.58 -21.81 -26.46
CA PRO A 200 35.26 -20.38 -26.33
C PRO A 200 33.96 -20.20 -25.52
N ARG A 201 33.76 -19.02 -24.93
CA ARG A 201 32.55 -18.68 -24.14
C ARG A 201 31.26 -18.99 -24.89
N ASN A 202 31.27 -18.75 -26.20
CA ASN A 202 30.14 -18.98 -27.10
C ASN A 202 29.68 -20.45 -27.16
N TYR A 203 30.55 -21.41 -26.87
CA TYR A 203 30.19 -22.82 -26.73
C TYR A 203 29.29 -23.06 -25.50
N PHE A 204 29.40 -22.24 -24.46
CA PHE A 204 28.60 -22.35 -23.24
C PHE A 204 27.35 -21.45 -23.25
N ARG A 205 26.95 -21.00 -24.44
CA ARG A 205 25.77 -20.14 -24.66
C ARG A 205 24.73 -20.85 -25.51
N ILE A 206 23.50 -20.33 -25.48
CA ILE A 206 22.42 -20.79 -26.36
C ILE A 206 22.81 -20.57 -27.82
N TYR A 207 22.45 -21.54 -28.67
CA TYR A 207 22.59 -21.49 -30.12
C TYR A 207 21.74 -20.37 -30.72
N SER A 208 22.32 -19.60 -31.63
CA SER A 208 21.61 -18.64 -32.48
C SER A 208 22.28 -18.55 -33.85
N SER A 209 21.66 -17.85 -34.80
CA SER A 209 22.28 -17.52 -36.09
C SER A 209 23.65 -16.83 -35.92
N SER A 210 23.76 -16.00 -34.88
CA SER A 210 24.96 -15.26 -34.51
C SER A 210 25.91 -16.03 -33.58
N ASN A 211 25.45 -17.15 -33.00
CA ASN A 211 26.23 -18.07 -32.17
C ASN A 211 26.04 -19.54 -32.59
N PRO A 212 26.66 -19.98 -33.70
CA PRO A 212 26.48 -21.34 -34.21
C PRO A 212 27.14 -22.44 -33.35
N LEU A 213 27.99 -22.07 -32.38
CA LEU A 213 28.68 -23.01 -31.48
C LEU A 213 27.87 -23.33 -30.22
N GLY A 214 26.78 -22.59 -29.97
CA GLY A 214 25.97 -22.75 -28.78
C GLY A 214 25.21 -24.08 -28.70
N TYR A 215 24.65 -24.37 -27.53
CA TYR A 215 23.76 -25.52 -27.32
C TYR A 215 22.31 -25.15 -27.67
N PRO A 216 21.46 -26.08 -28.14
CA PRO A 216 20.06 -25.80 -28.42
C PRO A 216 19.32 -25.29 -27.18
N ALA A 217 18.47 -24.27 -27.33
CA ALA A 217 17.76 -23.63 -26.21
C ALA A 217 16.86 -24.58 -25.39
N ASP A 218 16.44 -25.69 -25.99
CA ASP A 218 15.57 -26.71 -25.39
C ASP A 218 16.30 -28.02 -25.08
N ASP A 219 17.63 -28.06 -25.18
CA ASP A 219 18.46 -29.24 -24.86
C ASP A 219 19.22 -29.05 -23.54
N ASP A 220 18.49 -29.25 -22.43
CA ASP A 220 19.02 -29.14 -21.07
C ASP A 220 20.09 -30.20 -20.76
N ALA A 221 20.06 -31.35 -21.43
CA ALA A 221 21.02 -32.42 -21.22
C ALA A 221 22.39 -32.03 -21.77
N GLU A 222 22.42 -31.50 -23.00
CA GLU A 222 23.63 -30.96 -23.59
C GLU A 222 24.15 -29.74 -22.80
N ARG A 223 23.25 -28.86 -22.33
CA ARG A 223 23.60 -27.74 -21.45
C ARG A 223 24.35 -28.21 -20.21
N ALA A 224 23.75 -29.13 -19.44
CA ALA A 224 24.33 -29.64 -18.20
C ALA A 224 25.65 -30.40 -18.47
N GLU A 225 25.71 -31.20 -19.53
CA GLU A 225 26.93 -31.92 -19.90
C GLU A 225 28.10 -30.96 -20.17
N ARG A 226 27.86 -29.87 -20.93
CA ARG A 226 28.90 -28.89 -21.24
C ARG A 226 29.49 -28.24 -19.98
N GLU A 227 28.64 -27.84 -19.03
CA GLU A 227 29.08 -27.31 -17.73
C GLU A 227 29.88 -28.34 -16.92
N MET A 228 29.37 -29.55 -16.76
CA MET A 228 30.02 -30.61 -15.99
C MET A 228 31.43 -30.91 -16.53
N GLN A 229 31.58 -30.90 -17.86
CA GLN A 229 32.87 -31.08 -18.51
C GLN A 229 33.81 -29.88 -18.31
N LEU A 230 33.31 -28.64 -18.33
CA LEU A 230 34.10 -27.43 -18.01
C LEU A 230 34.69 -27.53 -16.61
N LEU A 231 33.84 -27.80 -15.61
CA LEU A 231 34.25 -27.88 -14.21
C LEU A 231 35.23 -29.03 -13.98
N THR A 232 35.00 -30.19 -14.59
CA THR A 232 35.91 -31.34 -14.51
C THR A 232 37.30 -31.01 -15.05
N ARG A 233 37.38 -30.32 -16.20
CA ARG A 233 38.67 -29.90 -16.77
C ARG A 233 39.37 -28.86 -15.90
N ALA A 234 38.62 -27.92 -15.34
CA ALA A 234 39.17 -26.91 -14.45
C ALA A 234 39.77 -27.54 -13.19
N VAL A 235 39.06 -28.47 -12.55
CA VAL A 235 39.56 -29.24 -11.39
C VAL A 235 40.83 -30.01 -11.76
N ALA A 236 40.82 -30.74 -12.88
CA ALA A 236 41.99 -31.51 -13.33
C ALA A 236 43.21 -30.62 -13.61
N ALA A 237 43.01 -29.37 -14.06
CA ALA A 237 44.09 -28.43 -14.34
C ALA A 237 44.74 -27.85 -13.08
N VAL A 238 44.02 -27.83 -11.95
CA VAL A 238 44.51 -27.25 -10.69
C VAL A 238 44.85 -28.29 -9.62
N GLU A 239 44.43 -29.56 -9.78
CA GLU A 239 44.64 -30.63 -8.79
C GLU A 239 46.07 -30.65 -8.26
N SER A 240 47.08 -30.71 -9.14
CA SER A 240 48.49 -30.81 -8.72
C SER A 240 49.05 -29.56 -8.02
N GLN A 241 48.30 -28.45 -8.04
CA GLN A 241 48.67 -27.19 -7.37
C GLN A 241 48.09 -27.12 -5.95
N VAL A 242 47.09 -27.94 -5.64
CA VAL A 242 46.53 -28.02 -4.28
C VAL A 242 47.57 -28.68 -3.37
N PRO A 243 47.94 -28.09 -2.21
CA PRO A 243 48.89 -28.70 -1.29
C PRO A 243 48.35 -30.02 -0.71
N MET A 244 49.20 -31.06 -0.63
CA MET A 244 48.83 -32.36 -0.07
C MET A 244 48.50 -32.32 1.43
N ASP A 245 48.97 -31.31 2.14
CA ASP A 245 48.73 -31.07 3.56
C ASP A 245 47.53 -30.17 3.85
N LEU A 246 46.88 -29.61 2.81
CA LEU A 246 45.61 -28.91 2.96
C LEU A 246 44.49 -29.94 3.22
N VAL A 247 43.77 -29.77 4.32
CA VAL A 247 42.64 -30.65 4.68
C VAL A 247 41.42 -30.26 3.85
N ILE A 248 41.25 -30.90 2.69
CA ILE A 248 40.16 -30.60 1.75
C ILE A 248 38.88 -31.40 2.01
N ASP A 249 38.93 -32.41 2.88
CA ASP A 249 37.83 -33.28 3.31
C ASP A 249 37.89 -33.34 4.85
N GLY A 250 37.25 -32.37 5.49
CA GLY A 250 37.37 -32.10 6.92
C GLY A 250 36.56 -33.04 7.81
N ASP A 251 35.50 -33.65 7.27
CA ASP A 251 34.66 -34.66 7.95
C ASP A 251 34.96 -36.10 7.48
N ASN A 252 35.88 -36.26 6.53
CA ASN A 252 36.43 -37.53 6.04
C ASN A 252 35.33 -38.44 5.45
N ASP A 253 34.42 -37.83 4.69
CA ASP A 253 33.29 -38.49 4.03
C ASP A 253 33.60 -38.89 2.57
N GLY A 254 34.79 -38.53 2.08
CA GLY A 254 35.29 -38.82 0.74
C GLY A 254 35.00 -37.72 -0.28
N TYR A 255 34.47 -36.58 0.16
CA TYR A 255 34.15 -35.42 -0.69
C TYR A 255 34.98 -34.20 -0.30
N VAL A 256 35.21 -33.32 -1.27
CA VAL A 256 35.85 -32.03 -1.01
C VAL A 256 34.82 -31.12 -0.31
N ASP A 257 35.19 -30.51 0.82
CA ASP A 257 34.34 -29.65 1.65
C ASP A 257 33.51 -28.67 0.81
N ASN A 258 34.18 -27.93 -0.09
CA ASN A 258 33.53 -27.12 -1.13
C ASN A 258 34.51 -26.72 -2.22
N THR A 259 34.00 -26.58 -3.45
CA THR A 259 34.73 -25.94 -4.55
C THR A 259 33.94 -24.74 -5.07
N CYS A 260 34.56 -23.58 -5.17
CA CYS A 260 33.97 -22.35 -5.71
C CYS A 260 34.62 -22.02 -7.06
N PHE A 261 33.86 -22.05 -8.15
CA PHE A 261 34.34 -21.67 -9.48
C PHE A 261 34.05 -20.19 -9.72
N ILE A 262 35.09 -19.41 -10.01
CA ILE A 262 34.98 -17.98 -10.33
C ILE A 262 35.27 -17.82 -11.82
N ILE A 263 34.23 -17.58 -12.60
CA ILE A 263 34.33 -17.39 -14.04
C ILE A 263 34.54 -15.90 -14.35
N GLN A 264 35.42 -15.62 -15.30
CA GLN A 264 35.63 -14.29 -15.84
C GLN A 264 34.31 -13.72 -16.40
N GLY A 265 34.10 -12.41 -16.32
CA GLY A 265 33.02 -11.74 -17.05
C GLY A 265 31.76 -11.45 -16.23
N SER A 266 30.65 -11.24 -16.94
CA SER A 266 29.36 -10.78 -16.39
C SER A 266 28.24 -11.77 -16.68
N PRO A 267 27.14 -11.72 -15.92
CA PRO A 267 25.96 -12.50 -16.25
C PRO A 267 25.43 -12.06 -17.61
N ASP A 268 25.17 -13.06 -18.45
CA ASP A 268 24.56 -12.86 -19.75
C ASP A 268 23.09 -13.22 -19.55
N GLY A 269 22.25 -12.23 -19.24
CA GLY A 269 20.99 -12.46 -18.52
C GLY A 269 19.89 -13.24 -19.23
N TRP A 270 20.19 -14.02 -20.28
CA TRP A 270 19.30 -15.09 -20.79
C TRP A 270 20.03 -16.45 -20.90
N ALA A 271 21.30 -16.53 -20.51
CA ALA A 271 22.11 -17.73 -20.54
C ALA A 271 22.22 -18.29 -19.12
N GLU A 272 21.42 -19.32 -18.84
CA GLU A 272 21.32 -19.98 -17.53
C GLU A 272 22.62 -20.64 -17.08
N LEU A 273 23.38 -21.25 -18.01
CA LEU A 273 24.58 -22.02 -17.70
C LEU A 273 25.68 -21.19 -17.02
N LEU A 274 25.81 -19.91 -17.35
CA LEU A 274 26.85 -19.04 -16.75
C LEU A 274 26.31 -18.15 -15.63
N TRP A 275 25.07 -18.36 -15.18
CA TRP A 275 24.50 -17.60 -14.07
C TRP A 275 25.08 -18.08 -12.73
N PRO A 276 25.30 -17.21 -11.73
CA PRO A 276 25.76 -17.66 -10.42
C PRO A 276 24.73 -18.58 -9.75
N HIS A 277 25.18 -19.73 -9.23
CA HIS A 277 24.32 -20.74 -8.61
C HIS A 277 25.16 -21.74 -7.80
N ARG A 278 24.51 -22.62 -7.04
CA ARG A 278 25.14 -23.83 -6.47
C ARG A 278 24.55 -25.06 -7.15
N TRP A 279 25.41 -26.01 -7.49
CA TRP A 279 24.96 -27.29 -8.02
C TRP A 279 25.82 -28.45 -7.50
N VAL A 280 25.53 -29.64 -8.01
CA VAL A 280 26.29 -30.87 -7.72
C VAL A 280 26.90 -31.43 -9.00
N LEU A 281 28.15 -31.89 -8.97
CA LEU A 281 28.83 -32.52 -10.11
C LEU A 281 28.37 -33.98 -10.30
N TYR A 282 27.09 -34.17 -10.63
CA TYR A 282 26.46 -35.50 -10.73
C TYR A 282 26.78 -36.23 -12.04
N GLY A 283 26.91 -35.47 -13.14
CA GLY A 283 27.09 -36.00 -14.50
C GLY A 283 28.54 -36.28 -14.88
N ALA A 284 29.49 -35.90 -14.02
CA ALA A 284 30.91 -36.13 -14.21
C ALA A 284 31.60 -36.44 -12.87
N THR A 285 32.80 -37.01 -12.94
CA THR A 285 33.60 -37.27 -11.74
C THR A 285 34.88 -36.47 -11.85
N ALA A 286 35.09 -35.58 -10.87
CA ALA A 286 36.34 -34.88 -10.67
C ALA A 286 36.82 -35.15 -9.23
N THR A 287 38.13 -35.28 -9.05
CA THR A 287 38.73 -35.58 -7.75
C THR A 287 39.92 -34.67 -7.49
N ILE A 288 40.14 -34.33 -6.23
CA ILE A 288 41.37 -33.68 -5.75
C ILE A 288 41.94 -34.58 -4.66
N HIS A 289 43.15 -35.09 -4.85
CA HIS A 289 43.82 -36.00 -3.90
C HIS A 289 42.98 -37.23 -3.48
N GLY A 290 42.11 -37.70 -4.38
CA GLY A 290 41.22 -38.84 -4.14
C GLY A 290 39.86 -38.49 -3.52
N ALA A 291 39.66 -37.29 -2.99
CA ALA A 291 38.35 -36.79 -2.56
C ALA A 291 37.55 -36.29 -3.77
N ARG A 292 36.24 -36.56 -3.81
CA ARG A 292 35.38 -36.20 -4.93
C ARG A 292 34.89 -34.75 -4.81
N VAL A 293 35.06 -33.97 -5.87
CA VAL A 293 34.35 -32.69 -6.01
C VAL A 293 32.89 -33.01 -6.34
N TRP A 294 31.97 -32.61 -5.47
CA TRP A 294 30.54 -32.85 -5.62
C TRP A 294 29.75 -31.56 -5.53
N ASP A 295 29.55 -31.00 -4.34
CA ASP A 295 28.94 -29.68 -4.20
C ASP A 295 29.90 -28.58 -4.69
N PHE A 296 29.38 -27.65 -5.47
CA PHE A 296 30.14 -26.49 -5.92
C PHE A 296 29.31 -25.22 -5.92
N ASN A 297 29.98 -24.09 -5.69
CA ASN A 297 29.45 -22.77 -5.95
C ASN A 297 29.99 -22.25 -7.28
N PHE A 298 29.14 -21.62 -8.06
CA PHE A 298 29.47 -21.01 -9.34
C PHE A 298 29.27 -19.50 -9.24
N GLN A 299 30.31 -18.73 -9.52
CA GLN A 299 30.32 -17.28 -9.38
C GLN A 299 30.90 -16.61 -10.62
N LEU A 300 30.44 -15.39 -10.89
CA LEU A 300 31.02 -14.53 -11.91
C LEU A 300 31.78 -13.37 -11.26
N ASP A 301 32.92 -13.01 -11.84
CA ASP A 301 33.78 -11.90 -11.39
C ASP A 301 32.98 -10.60 -11.15
N GLN A 302 32.13 -10.22 -12.11
CA GLN A 302 31.33 -9.01 -11.97
C GLN A 302 30.22 -9.13 -10.91
N SER A 303 29.64 -10.31 -10.70
CA SER A 303 28.62 -10.52 -9.67
C SER A 303 29.20 -10.27 -8.28
N LEU A 304 30.39 -10.81 -8.00
CA LEU A 304 31.12 -10.61 -6.74
C LEU A 304 31.40 -9.11 -6.45
N ALA A 305 31.64 -8.32 -7.51
CA ALA A 305 31.85 -6.87 -7.41
C ALA A 305 30.63 -6.09 -6.92
N SER A 306 29.43 -6.59 -7.16
CA SER A 306 28.17 -5.91 -6.84
C SER A 306 27.55 -6.35 -5.51
N SER A 307 27.72 -7.62 -5.13
CA SER A 307 27.03 -8.24 -3.99
C SER A 307 27.86 -8.34 -2.71
N GLY A 308 29.18 -8.14 -2.78
CA GLY A 308 30.09 -8.42 -1.67
C GLY A 308 29.96 -9.88 -1.21
N ALA A 309 30.13 -10.14 0.10
CA ALA A 309 30.00 -11.49 0.65
C ALA A 309 28.56 -12.02 0.74
N SER A 310 27.54 -11.26 0.33
CA SER A 310 26.14 -11.65 0.51
C SER A 310 25.75 -12.88 -0.31
N VAL A 311 25.85 -12.79 -1.65
CA VAL A 311 25.59 -13.92 -2.55
C VAL A 311 26.52 -15.08 -2.24
N LEU A 312 27.80 -14.78 -2.02
CA LEU A 312 28.78 -15.79 -1.66
C LEU A 312 28.38 -16.56 -0.38
N SER A 313 27.88 -15.87 0.65
CA SER A 313 27.43 -16.51 1.89
C SER A 313 26.14 -17.29 1.71
N HIS A 314 25.23 -16.82 0.84
CA HIS A 314 24.02 -17.53 0.46
C HIS A 314 24.36 -18.87 -0.22
N GLU A 315 25.15 -18.82 -1.29
CA GLU A 315 25.57 -20.02 -2.02
C GLU A 315 26.37 -20.99 -1.14
N MET A 316 27.26 -20.47 -0.30
CA MET A 316 28.04 -21.27 0.62
C MET A 316 27.16 -21.97 1.67
N PHE A 317 26.05 -21.36 2.10
CA PHE A 317 25.18 -22.01 3.07
C PHE A 317 24.41 -23.20 2.46
N HIS A 318 24.18 -23.19 1.15
CA HIS A 318 23.70 -24.38 0.46
C HIS A 318 24.69 -25.55 0.51
N SER A 319 26.01 -25.30 0.53
CA SER A 319 27.01 -26.36 0.70
C SER A 319 26.88 -27.07 2.06
N LEU A 320 26.37 -26.37 3.08
CA LEU A 320 26.01 -26.97 4.38
C LEU A 320 24.63 -27.68 4.37
N GLY A 321 23.96 -27.75 3.21
CA GLY A 321 22.67 -28.43 3.03
C GLY A 321 21.44 -27.54 3.20
N ALA A 322 21.59 -26.22 3.33
CA ALA A 322 20.44 -25.32 3.49
C ALA A 322 19.60 -25.22 2.20
N PRO A 323 18.25 -25.24 2.28
CA PRO A 323 17.38 -24.93 1.16
C PRO A 323 17.13 -23.42 1.01
N ASP A 324 16.59 -23.04 -0.15
CA ASP A 324 16.00 -21.71 -0.35
C ASP A 324 14.69 -21.54 0.42
N LEU A 325 14.48 -20.32 0.93
CA LEU A 325 13.28 -19.92 1.68
C LEU A 325 12.33 -18.99 0.88
N TYR A 326 12.68 -18.64 -0.35
CA TYR A 326 11.76 -18.01 -1.31
C TYR A 326 10.97 -19.08 -2.08
N ARG A 327 10.04 -18.65 -2.95
CA ARG A 327 9.25 -19.55 -3.80
C ARG A 327 9.64 -19.35 -5.26
N TYR A 328 10.01 -20.43 -5.93
CA TYR A 328 10.38 -20.45 -7.34
C TYR A 328 9.21 -20.11 -8.29
N VAL A 329 8.01 -20.59 -7.96
CA VAL A 329 6.81 -20.21 -8.70
C VAL A 329 6.17 -19.02 -7.98
N ASN A 330 5.85 -17.96 -8.73
CA ASN A 330 5.16 -16.80 -8.18
C ASN A 330 3.76 -17.20 -7.71
N THR A 331 3.63 -17.40 -6.40
CA THR A 331 2.35 -17.68 -5.73
C THR A 331 1.73 -16.43 -5.11
N GLY A 332 2.32 -15.25 -5.36
CA GLY A 332 1.91 -13.98 -4.74
C GLY A 332 2.29 -13.86 -3.26
N ILE A 333 3.19 -14.70 -2.75
CA ILE A 333 3.56 -14.78 -1.32
C ILE A 333 5.07 -14.78 -1.16
N THR A 334 5.58 -13.96 -0.24
CA THR A 334 6.96 -13.98 0.24
C THR A 334 6.97 -14.58 1.66
N PRO A 335 7.33 -15.87 1.85
CA PRO A 335 7.14 -16.55 3.13
C PRO A 335 7.98 -15.96 4.27
N ILE A 336 9.25 -15.62 3.98
CA ILE A 336 10.24 -15.14 4.95
C ILE A 336 10.78 -13.74 4.59
N GLY A 337 11.23 -13.54 3.34
CA GLY A 337 11.70 -12.24 2.86
C GLY A 337 13.01 -11.77 3.49
N SER A 338 13.16 -10.46 3.72
CA SER A 338 14.40 -9.82 4.18
C SER A 338 14.83 -10.15 5.62
N TRP A 339 14.19 -11.12 6.27
CA TRP A 339 14.54 -11.57 7.61
C TRP A 339 15.54 -12.73 7.62
N ASP A 340 15.81 -13.36 6.48
CA ASP A 340 16.70 -14.51 6.37
C ASP A 340 17.55 -14.41 5.10
N LEU A 341 18.83 -14.76 5.19
CA LEU A 341 19.76 -14.82 4.06
C LEU A 341 19.24 -15.74 2.95
N MET A 342 18.59 -16.85 3.30
CA MET A 342 18.10 -17.83 2.31
C MET A 342 16.80 -17.42 1.63
N ALA A 343 16.26 -16.25 1.97
CA ALA A 343 15.11 -15.66 1.29
C ALA A 343 15.43 -14.34 0.59
N ASN A 344 16.50 -13.63 0.99
CA ASN A 344 16.90 -12.36 0.39
C ASN A 344 18.36 -12.01 0.73
N ASN A 345 19.07 -11.36 -0.20
CA ASN A 345 20.51 -11.08 -0.05
C ASN A 345 20.77 -9.58 0.20
N ALA A 346 20.73 -9.11 1.46
CA ALA A 346 21.15 -7.75 1.81
C ALA A 346 22.67 -7.59 1.74
N ASN A 347 23.19 -6.36 1.65
CA ASN A 347 24.64 -6.10 1.67
C ASN A 347 24.99 -5.02 2.70
N PRO A 348 25.70 -5.34 3.81
CA PRO A 348 26.12 -6.69 4.23
C PRO A 348 24.94 -7.64 4.48
N PRO A 349 25.15 -8.97 4.38
CA PRO A 349 24.10 -9.97 4.56
C PRO A 349 23.51 -9.95 5.97
N GLN A 350 22.21 -10.19 6.09
CA GLN A 350 21.58 -10.51 7.35
C GLN A 350 21.88 -11.95 7.77
N HIS A 351 21.72 -12.26 9.05
CA HIS A 351 21.78 -13.65 9.52
C HIS A 351 20.61 -14.47 8.96
N MET A 352 20.86 -15.75 8.70
CA MET A 352 19.77 -16.74 8.63
C MET A 352 19.05 -16.87 9.98
N SER A 353 17.79 -17.29 9.93
CA SER A 353 16.94 -17.53 11.08
C SER A 353 17.52 -18.61 12.01
N ALA A 354 17.11 -18.59 13.28
CA ALA A 354 17.59 -19.55 14.25
C ALA A 354 17.20 -20.99 13.89
N TRP A 355 16.06 -21.19 13.20
CA TRP A 355 15.70 -22.51 12.67
C TRP A 355 16.74 -23.02 11.68
N MET A 356 17.18 -22.17 10.74
CA MET A 356 18.19 -22.53 9.75
C MET A 356 19.55 -22.80 10.40
N LYS A 357 19.95 -22.00 11.39
CA LYS A 357 21.19 -22.23 12.17
C LYS A 357 21.18 -23.54 12.95
N TYR A 358 20.02 -23.94 13.47
CA TYR A 358 19.84 -25.23 14.13
C TYR A 358 19.84 -26.39 13.11
N ARG A 359 18.96 -26.34 12.11
CA ARG A 359 18.67 -27.47 11.24
C ARG A 359 19.79 -27.75 10.24
N TYR A 360 20.33 -26.71 9.62
CA TYR A 360 21.31 -26.82 8.53
C TYR A 360 22.70 -26.36 8.96
N GLY A 361 22.78 -25.30 9.79
CA GLY A 361 24.05 -24.89 10.38
C GLY A 361 24.56 -25.86 11.44
N GLN A 362 23.68 -26.58 12.14
CA GLN A 362 24.01 -27.40 13.31
C GLN A 362 24.77 -26.63 14.42
N TRP A 363 24.58 -25.31 14.48
CA TRP A 363 25.29 -24.41 15.42
C TRP A 363 24.51 -24.12 16.70
N LEU A 364 23.27 -24.62 16.78
CA LEU A 364 22.38 -24.44 17.93
C LEU A 364 21.94 -25.80 18.46
N PRO A 365 21.65 -25.92 19.77
CA PRO A 365 21.03 -27.11 20.33
C PRO A 365 19.59 -27.28 19.82
N GLU A 366 18.99 -28.44 20.10
CA GLU A 366 17.57 -28.71 19.83
C GLU A 366 16.68 -27.56 20.37
N PRO A 367 15.84 -26.93 19.52
CA PRO A 367 14.97 -25.84 19.93
C PRO A 367 13.99 -26.29 21.02
N PRO A 368 14.02 -25.67 22.22
CA PRO A 368 13.17 -26.08 23.32
C PRO A 368 11.69 -25.88 22.99
N MET A 369 10.87 -26.89 23.29
CA MET A 369 9.41 -26.81 23.20
C MET A 369 8.82 -26.19 24.47
N ILE A 370 8.03 -25.14 24.32
CA ILE A 370 7.22 -24.60 25.41
C ILE A 370 6.07 -25.55 25.70
N THR A 371 6.06 -26.11 26.91
CA THR A 371 5.06 -27.08 27.38
C THR A 371 4.23 -26.59 28.55
N GLU A 372 4.57 -25.43 29.10
CA GLU A 372 3.86 -24.79 30.21
C GLU A 372 3.47 -23.36 29.84
N SER A 373 2.37 -22.87 30.41
CA SER A 373 2.00 -21.45 30.28
C SER A 373 2.89 -20.62 31.20
N GLY A 374 3.31 -19.44 30.76
CA GLY A 374 4.19 -18.60 31.56
C GLY A 374 4.83 -17.47 30.74
N THR A 375 5.80 -16.83 31.36
CA THR A 375 6.59 -15.76 30.73
C THR A 375 7.98 -16.28 30.38
N TYR A 376 8.36 -16.07 29.12
CA TYR A 376 9.62 -16.51 28.54
C TYR A 376 10.42 -15.30 28.03
N THR A 377 11.71 -15.49 27.82
CA THR A 377 12.60 -14.46 27.29
C THR A 377 13.46 -15.02 26.17
N LEU A 378 13.80 -14.20 25.18
CA LEU A 378 14.70 -14.56 24.09
C LEU A 378 15.82 -13.52 23.94
N SER A 379 17.02 -14.02 23.66
CA SER A 379 18.19 -13.25 23.23
C SER A 379 18.19 -13.07 21.70
N PRO A 380 18.78 -11.99 21.15
CA PRO A 380 18.87 -11.80 19.71
C PRO A 380 19.64 -12.91 19.01
N VAL A 381 19.15 -13.36 17.86
CA VAL A 381 19.78 -14.43 17.05
C VAL A 381 21.22 -14.10 16.65
N ALA A 382 21.52 -12.85 16.35
CA ALA A 382 22.87 -12.42 15.96
C ALA A 382 23.88 -12.45 17.12
N SER A 383 23.44 -12.30 18.37
CA SER A 383 24.34 -12.06 19.51
C SER A 383 24.45 -13.21 20.50
N SER A 384 23.63 -14.27 20.37
CA SER A 384 23.64 -15.38 21.31
C SER A 384 23.33 -16.72 20.65
N ALA A 385 24.10 -17.75 21.01
CA ALA A 385 23.90 -19.15 20.63
C ALA A 385 22.93 -19.89 21.58
N THR A 386 22.44 -19.23 22.62
CA THR A 386 21.56 -19.83 23.63
C THR A 386 20.35 -18.94 23.85
N ASN A 387 19.22 -19.56 24.22
CA ASN A 387 17.98 -18.84 24.53
C ASN A 387 17.53 -17.89 23.40
N ASN A 388 17.72 -18.27 22.13
CA ASN A 388 17.44 -17.43 20.95
C ASN A 388 16.28 -17.98 20.09
N ILE A 389 15.78 -19.18 20.43
CA ILE A 389 14.68 -19.85 19.74
C ILE A 389 13.81 -20.63 20.74
N TYR A 390 12.49 -20.61 20.52
CA TYR A 390 11.53 -21.53 21.14
C TYR A 390 10.62 -22.14 20.08
N ARG A 391 10.11 -23.35 20.36
CA ARG A 391 9.02 -23.95 19.62
C ARG A 391 7.75 -24.00 20.45
N VAL A 392 6.60 -23.88 19.79
CA VAL A 392 5.27 -24.04 20.40
C VAL A 392 4.47 -25.02 19.56
N ALA A 393 3.90 -26.05 20.20
CA ALA A 393 3.05 -26.99 19.49
C ALA A 393 1.79 -26.30 18.94
N SER A 394 1.45 -26.57 17.69
CA SER A 394 0.15 -26.16 17.16
C SER A 394 -0.93 -27.19 17.48
N TRP A 395 -2.19 -26.85 17.18
CA TRP A 395 -3.30 -27.80 17.26
C TRP A 395 -3.27 -28.90 16.21
N ARG A 396 -2.42 -28.80 15.18
CA ARG A 396 -2.25 -29.83 14.14
C ARG A 396 -0.91 -30.54 14.32
N VAL A 397 -0.93 -31.86 14.17
CA VAL A 397 0.28 -32.71 14.28
C VAL A 397 1.26 -32.37 13.13
N ASN A 398 2.56 -32.43 13.42
CA ASN A 398 3.66 -32.12 12.49
C ASN A 398 3.63 -30.67 11.96
N GLU A 399 3.03 -29.77 12.74
CA GLU A 399 3.04 -28.34 12.48
C GLU A 399 3.19 -27.62 13.83
N SER A 400 4.05 -26.61 13.88
CA SER A 400 4.38 -25.89 15.11
C SER A 400 4.69 -24.43 14.81
N TYR A 401 4.80 -23.63 15.86
CA TYR A 401 5.32 -22.28 15.75
C TYR A 401 6.77 -22.23 16.20
N VAL A 402 7.54 -21.36 15.56
CA VAL A 402 8.90 -21.02 16.00
C VAL A 402 8.90 -19.56 16.42
N LEU A 403 9.55 -19.26 17.54
CA LEU A 403 9.69 -17.92 18.09
C LEU A 403 11.17 -17.57 18.13
N GLU A 404 11.54 -16.42 17.57
CA GLU A 404 12.92 -15.92 17.65
C GLU A 404 12.92 -14.41 17.84
N TYR A 405 13.99 -13.86 18.41
CA TYR A 405 14.16 -12.42 18.57
C TYR A 405 15.17 -11.86 17.57
N ARG A 406 14.75 -10.90 16.75
CA ARG A 406 15.63 -10.19 15.81
C ARG A 406 15.82 -8.74 16.24
N LYS A 407 17.07 -8.29 16.23
CA LYS A 407 17.50 -6.95 16.65
C LYS A 407 18.67 -6.51 15.77
N PRO A 408 18.60 -5.36 15.09
CA PRO A 408 19.77 -4.74 14.46
C PRO A 408 20.86 -4.44 15.50
N GLY A 409 22.14 -4.50 15.14
CA GLY A 409 23.22 -4.03 16.02
C GLY A 409 24.48 -4.89 16.14
N VAL A 410 24.76 -5.81 15.21
CA VAL A 410 26.05 -6.51 15.13
C VAL A 410 26.48 -6.68 13.67
N TYR A 411 26.49 -5.58 12.90
CA TYR A 411 26.93 -5.51 11.49
C TYR A 411 26.09 -6.34 10.50
N TYR A 412 26.11 -7.67 10.63
CA TYR A 412 25.17 -8.58 10.01
C TYR A 412 23.86 -8.53 10.84
N ASP A 413 22.73 -8.17 10.22
CA ASP A 413 21.42 -7.75 10.79
C ASP A 413 21.16 -6.23 10.90
N ASP A 414 22.13 -5.35 10.59
CA ASP A 414 21.87 -3.89 10.60
C ASP A 414 20.86 -3.46 9.52
N ASN A 415 20.72 -4.26 8.46
CA ASN A 415 19.80 -4.04 7.36
C ASN A 415 18.40 -4.67 7.58
N LEU A 416 18.12 -5.22 8.77
CA LEU A 416 16.80 -5.79 9.04
C LEU A 416 15.70 -4.71 9.00
N PRO A 417 14.49 -5.05 8.52
CA PRO A 417 13.42 -4.08 8.36
C PRO A 417 12.76 -3.66 9.69
N GLY A 418 13.09 -4.31 10.81
CA GLY A 418 12.57 -3.97 12.13
C GLY A 418 13.26 -4.74 13.27
N THR A 419 12.76 -4.54 14.49
CA THR A 419 13.25 -5.19 15.71
C THR A 419 12.11 -5.73 16.56
N GLY A 420 12.26 -6.93 17.11
CA GLY A 420 11.27 -7.58 17.97
C GLY A 420 11.15 -9.08 17.76
N LEU A 421 10.14 -9.66 18.41
CA LEU A 421 9.81 -11.08 18.34
C LEU A 421 9.24 -11.38 16.95
N LEU A 422 9.85 -12.33 16.24
CA LEU A 422 9.26 -12.94 15.06
C LEU A 422 8.56 -14.23 15.46
N VAL A 423 7.41 -14.46 14.82
CA VAL A 423 6.61 -15.66 14.98
C VAL A 423 6.51 -16.33 13.63
N TYR A 424 6.98 -17.56 13.56
CA TYR A 424 6.94 -18.40 12.37
C TYR A 424 5.91 -19.50 12.55
N ARG A 425 5.32 -19.94 11.45
CA ARG A 425 4.76 -21.27 11.28
C ARG A 425 5.85 -22.16 10.69
N LEU A 426 5.95 -23.39 11.18
CA LEU A 426 6.81 -24.45 10.69
C LEU A 426 5.93 -25.67 10.39
N ASP A 427 5.87 -26.07 9.13
CA ASP A 427 5.10 -27.22 8.65
C ASP A 427 6.03 -28.27 8.06
N THR A 428 6.23 -29.38 8.78
CA THR A 428 7.16 -30.44 8.36
C THR A 428 6.47 -31.50 7.48
N ARG A 429 5.31 -31.19 6.90
CA ARG A 429 4.62 -32.08 5.95
C ARG A 429 4.75 -31.59 4.51
N GLU A 430 5.04 -30.30 4.35
CA GLU A 430 5.21 -29.64 3.06
C GLU A 430 6.70 -29.62 2.70
N ASN A 431 7.03 -29.74 1.41
CA ASN A 431 8.41 -29.78 0.91
C ASN A 431 9.07 -28.39 0.94
N GLY A 432 9.31 -27.84 2.13
CA GLY A 432 9.97 -26.55 2.31
C GLY A 432 9.27 -25.39 1.58
N ASN A 433 9.93 -24.23 1.50
CA ASN A 433 9.39 -23.10 0.73
C ASN A 433 9.67 -23.21 -0.77
N ALA A 434 10.80 -23.80 -1.14
CA ALA A 434 11.28 -23.90 -2.52
C ALA A 434 11.33 -25.37 -3.02
N SER A 435 10.39 -26.22 -2.62
CA SER A 435 10.47 -27.67 -2.86
C SER A 435 11.75 -28.31 -2.26
N GLY A 436 12.14 -27.82 -1.08
CA GLY A 436 13.27 -28.30 -0.26
C GLY A 436 12.87 -29.49 0.63
N PRO A 437 13.71 -29.89 1.62
CA PRO A 437 13.35 -30.90 2.60
C PRO A 437 12.10 -30.45 3.41
N PRO A 438 11.43 -31.37 4.13
CA PRO A 438 10.14 -31.05 4.71
C PRO A 438 10.24 -30.13 5.95
N ASP A 439 10.17 -28.81 5.74
CA ASP A 439 10.13 -27.79 6.79
C ASP A 439 9.66 -26.41 6.29
N GLU A 440 8.47 -26.31 5.67
CA GLU A 440 7.96 -25.02 5.19
C GLU A 440 7.86 -23.99 6.32
N LEU A 441 8.52 -22.84 6.16
CA LEU A 441 8.46 -21.72 7.08
C LEU A 441 7.54 -20.61 6.57
N TYR A 442 6.87 -19.90 7.48
CA TYR A 442 6.06 -18.72 7.16
C TYR A 442 6.07 -17.73 8.33
N ILE A 443 6.44 -16.47 8.11
CA ILE A 443 6.40 -15.42 9.16
C ILE A 443 5.00 -14.79 9.27
N TYR A 444 4.42 -14.69 10.47
CA TYR A 444 3.18 -13.93 10.67
C TYR A 444 3.42 -12.42 10.58
N ARG A 445 2.63 -11.74 9.74
CA ARG A 445 2.85 -10.35 9.34
C ARG A 445 1.54 -9.55 9.17
N PRO A 446 1.52 -8.23 9.40
CA PRO A 446 0.34 -7.40 9.17
C PRO A 446 -0.19 -7.51 7.74
N GLY A 447 -1.52 -7.48 7.58
CA GLY A 447 -2.19 -7.66 6.29
C GLY A 447 -2.39 -9.12 5.88
N ALA A 448 -1.71 -10.07 6.54
CA ALA A 448 -1.95 -11.49 6.32
C ALA A 448 -3.14 -12.02 7.13
N ASN A 449 -3.85 -12.99 6.59
CA ASN A 449 -4.94 -13.73 7.21
C ASN A 449 -5.16 -15.09 6.53
N ASN A 450 -6.16 -15.85 6.98
CA ASN A 450 -6.52 -17.19 6.51
C ASN A 450 -6.95 -17.27 5.03
N SER A 451 -7.06 -16.14 4.33
CA SER A 451 -7.45 -16.05 2.91
C SER A 451 -6.52 -15.17 2.08
N SER A 452 -5.59 -14.46 2.72
CA SER A 452 -4.55 -13.65 2.08
C SER A 452 -3.27 -13.87 2.88
N THR A 453 -2.41 -14.75 2.38
CA THR A 453 -1.09 -15.05 2.96
C THR A 453 -0.04 -13.97 2.62
N GLY A 454 -0.39 -12.99 1.79
CA GLY A 454 0.37 -11.77 1.55
C GLY A 454 0.25 -10.76 2.70
N GLY A 455 1.19 -9.82 2.81
CA GLY A 455 1.17 -8.78 3.83
C GLY A 455 2.49 -8.00 3.90
N SER A 456 2.60 -7.08 4.86
CA SER A 456 3.81 -6.27 5.06
C SER A 456 4.87 -7.06 5.81
N ILE A 457 5.72 -7.78 5.07
CA ILE A 457 6.78 -8.62 5.66
C ILE A 457 7.79 -7.81 6.48
N GLY A 458 8.09 -6.57 6.07
CA GLY A 458 8.98 -5.69 6.84
C GLY A 458 8.42 -5.31 8.22
N SER A 459 7.10 -5.37 8.41
CA SER A 459 6.42 -5.05 9.67
C SER A 459 6.13 -6.28 10.54
N ALA A 460 6.77 -7.42 10.27
CA ALA A 460 6.46 -8.69 10.93
C ALA A 460 6.79 -8.74 12.43
N ALA A 461 7.77 -7.97 12.90
CA ALA A 461 8.22 -7.99 14.28
C ALA A 461 7.17 -7.48 15.29
N PHE A 462 7.05 -8.19 16.40
CA PHE A 462 6.21 -7.86 17.56
C PHE A 462 7.06 -7.27 18.68
N SER A 463 6.63 -6.15 19.25
CA SER A 463 7.26 -5.52 20.42
C SER A 463 6.32 -4.47 21.02
N ALA A 464 6.62 -4.07 22.26
CA ALA A 464 5.97 -2.91 22.87
C ALA A 464 6.15 -1.63 22.03
N GLN A 465 7.32 -1.44 21.40
CA GLN A 465 7.57 -0.27 20.55
C GLN A 465 6.74 -0.27 19.26
N SER A 466 6.47 -1.44 18.67
CA SER A 466 5.63 -1.54 17.47
C SER A 466 4.13 -1.47 17.78
N GLY A 467 3.74 -1.49 19.05
CA GLY A 467 2.34 -1.61 19.50
C GLY A 467 1.73 -3.00 19.25
N ARG A 468 2.50 -3.93 18.68
CA ARG A 468 2.07 -5.30 18.40
C ARG A 468 2.56 -6.19 19.53
N THR A 469 1.78 -6.24 20.60
CA THR A 469 2.14 -6.95 21.83
C THR A 469 1.43 -8.29 22.02
N THR A 470 0.63 -8.73 21.04
CA THR A 470 -0.20 -9.93 21.13
C THR A 470 -0.39 -10.56 19.75
N ILE A 471 -0.38 -11.90 19.69
CA ILE A 471 -0.88 -12.71 18.58
C ILE A 471 -1.69 -13.88 19.15
N SER A 472 -2.95 -13.98 18.75
CA SER A 472 -3.85 -15.02 19.20
C SER A 472 -4.89 -15.38 18.14
N GLU A 473 -5.83 -16.27 18.46
CA GLU A 473 -6.94 -16.58 17.56
C GLU A 473 -7.92 -15.41 17.34
N ARG A 474 -7.76 -14.31 18.11
CA ARG A 474 -8.54 -13.06 18.04
C ARG A 474 -7.85 -11.97 17.21
N THR A 475 -6.56 -12.08 16.93
CA THR A 475 -5.80 -11.03 16.24
C THR A 475 -5.82 -11.23 14.72
N ILE A 476 -5.43 -10.18 13.98
CA ILE A 476 -5.17 -10.26 12.53
C ILE A 476 -3.71 -9.81 12.29
N PRO A 477 -2.82 -10.71 11.81
CA PRO A 477 -3.05 -12.14 11.58
C PRO A 477 -3.33 -12.90 12.89
N SER A 478 -4.04 -14.02 12.79
CA SER A 478 -4.07 -15.05 13.83
C SER A 478 -2.93 -16.05 13.60
N GLY A 479 -2.70 -16.96 14.55
CA GLY A 479 -1.81 -18.12 14.36
C GLY A 479 -2.43 -19.20 13.46
N PHE A 480 -2.81 -18.86 12.23
CA PHE A 480 -3.44 -19.81 11.30
C PHE A 480 -2.44 -20.81 10.71
N LEU A 481 -2.91 -22.02 10.42
CA LEU A 481 -2.10 -23.13 9.95
C LEU A 481 -2.02 -23.23 8.40
N GLY A 482 -1.23 -24.15 7.87
CA GLY A 482 -1.05 -24.44 6.43
C GLY A 482 -2.34 -24.68 5.67
N ASN A 483 -3.33 -25.28 6.33
CA ASN A 483 -4.69 -25.53 5.82
C ASN A 483 -5.69 -24.40 6.17
N ASN A 484 -5.20 -23.23 6.59
CA ASN A 484 -5.99 -22.06 6.99
C ASN A 484 -6.91 -22.26 8.21
N THR A 485 -6.73 -23.34 8.99
CA THR A 485 -7.46 -23.53 10.25
C THR A 485 -6.80 -22.82 11.41
N ALA A 486 -7.51 -22.72 12.53
CA ALA A 486 -6.96 -22.25 13.80
C ALA A 486 -5.83 -23.18 14.26
N GLY A 487 -4.81 -22.59 14.88
CA GLY A 487 -3.66 -23.34 15.33
C GLY A 487 -3.35 -23.19 16.81
N GLY A 488 -4.12 -22.37 17.54
CA GLY A 488 -4.07 -22.31 19.00
C GLY A 488 -2.97 -21.44 19.57
N LEU A 489 -2.31 -20.60 18.76
CA LEU A 489 -1.31 -19.67 19.25
C LEU A 489 -1.96 -18.64 20.19
N ASN A 490 -1.34 -18.35 21.33
CA ASN A 490 -1.80 -17.32 22.27
C ASN A 490 -0.62 -16.70 23.01
N ILE A 491 0.00 -15.72 22.37
CA ILE A 491 1.14 -14.95 22.91
C ILE A 491 0.64 -13.54 23.20
N TYR A 492 0.97 -13.03 24.39
CA TYR A 492 0.60 -11.69 24.86
C TYR A 492 1.71 -11.09 25.72
N ASP A 493 1.54 -9.85 26.17
CA ASP A 493 2.52 -9.10 26.96
C ASP A 493 3.94 -9.11 26.36
N ILE A 494 4.03 -9.03 25.02
CA ILE A 494 5.33 -8.94 24.34
C ILE A 494 5.96 -7.58 24.70
N GLY A 495 7.11 -7.66 25.36
CA GLY A 495 7.80 -6.52 25.95
C GLY A 495 8.56 -5.66 24.94
N PHE A 496 9.38 -4.75 25.48
CA PHE A 496 10.27 -3.92 24.68
C PHE A 496 11.37 -4.78 24.04
N ALA A 497 11.70 -4.51 22.78
CA ALA A 497 12.89 -5.04 22.12
C ALA A 497 14.15 -4.40 22.73
N GLY A 498 14.75 -5.06 23.73
CA GLY A 498 15.94 -4.62 24.46
C GLY A 498 17.14 -5.53 24.23
N GLU A 499 17.95 -5.76 25.27
CA GLU A 499 19.01 -6.80 25.24
C GLU A 499 18.42 -8.21 25.12
N THR A 500 17.26 -8.41 25.73
CA THR A 500 16.38 -9.56 25.49
C THR A 500 14.98 -9.03 25.19
N ILE A 501 14.10 -9.91 24.71
CA ILE A 501 12.67 -9.64 24.62
C ILE A 501 11.91 -10.64 25.49
N SER A 502 10.91 -10.17 26.23
CA SER A 502 10.01 -11.01 27.03
C SER A 502 8.66 -11.16 26.35
N PHE A 503 8.00 -12.29 26.55
CA PHE A 503 6.62 -12.52 26.15
C PHE A 503 5.95 -13.54 27.06
N SER A 504 4.63 -13.46 27.20
CA SER A 504 3.83 -14.46 27.90
C SER A 504 3.09 -15.34 26.89
N ILE A 505 2.92 -16.61 27.24
CA ILE A 505 2.22 -17.59 26.41
C ILE A 505 1.26 -18.40 27.27
N LYS A 506 0.06 -18.62 26.72
CA LYS A 506 -0.95 -19.49 27.31
C LYS A 506 -1.20 -20.68 26.40
N LEU A 507 -0.94 -21.89 26.91
CA LEU A 507 -1.25 -23.13 26.21
C LEU A 507 -2.66 -23.57 26.58
N SER A 508 -3.53 -23.74 25.58
CA SER A 508 -4.90 -24.20 25.75
C SER A 508 -5.40 -24.89 24.49
N ASP A 509 -6.32 -25.84 24.65
CA ASP A 509 -7.03 -26.48 23.53
C ASP A 509 -8.29 -25.70 23.12
N ILE A 510 -8.55 -24.57 23.77
CA ILE A 510 -9.69 -23.70 23.50
C ILE A 510 -9.28 -22.24 23.68
N GLN A 511 -9.78 -21.36 22.82
CA GLN A 511 -9.64 -19.92 22.93
C GLN A 511 -11.00 -19.27 22.71
N LEU A 512 -11.45 -18.50 23.70
CA LEU A 512 -12.64 -17.67 23.59
C LEU A 512 -12.35 -16.59 22.54
N ILE A 513 -13.35 -16.20 21.75
CA ILE A 513 -13.27 -15.15 20.72
C ILE A 513 -14.19 -13.97 21.09
N SER A 514 -15.42 -14.25 21.54
CA SER A 514 -16.37 -13.24 21.99
C SER A 514 -17.14 -13.71 23.24
N PRO A 515 -17.33 -12.86 24.26
CA PRO A 515 -16.88 -11.46 24.35
C PRO A 515 -15.36 -11.35 24.45
N ALA A 516 -14.78 -10.37 23.75
CA ALA A 516 -13.34 -10.19 23.76
C ALA A 516 -12.89 -9.40 25.00
N GLY A 517 -13.72 -8.46 25.45
CA GLY A 517 -13.43 -7.46 26.46
C GLY A 517 -13.59 -6.04 25.90
N GLY A 518 -14.04 -5.11 26.73
CA GLY A 518 -14.29 -3.71 26.38
C GLY A 518 -15.68 -3.44 25.76
N GLU A 519 -16.39 -4.46 25.29
CA GLU A 519 -17.75 -4.29 24.78
C GLU A 519 -18.74 -3.98 25.92
N ALA A 520 -19.86 -3.33 25.58
CA ALA A 520 -20.99 -3.17 26.50
C ALA A 520 -22.19 -3.95 25.97
N TRP A 521 -22.71 -4.84 26.81
CA TRP A 521 -23.91 -5.63 26.58
C TRP A 521 -25.02 -5.16 27.51
N PHE A 522 -26.26 -5.45 27.12
CA PHE A 522 -27.40 -5.03 27.91
C PHE A 522 -28.19 -6.21 28.44
N HIS A 523 -28.75 -6.04 29.64
CA HIS A 523 -29.75 -6.94 30.21
C HIS A 523 -30.83 -7.31 29.19
N GLY A 524 -31.27 -8.57 29.22
CA GLY A 524 -32.37 -9.06 28.38
C GLY A 524 -32.03 -9.21 26.91
N SER A 525 -30.90 -8.65 26.45
CA SER A 525 -30.40 -8.88 25.10
C SER A 525 -29.91 -10.33 24.93
N THR A 526 -29.92 -10.79 23.69
CA THR A 526 -29.36 -12.07 23.29
C THR A 526 -27.98 -11.84 22.68
N LYS A 527 -26.97 -12.57 23.15
CA LYS A 527 -25.59 -12.47 22.66
C LYS A 527 -25.03 -13.83 22.27
N GLU A 528 -24.23 -13.83 21.22
CA GLU A 528 -23.49 -15.01 20.79
C GLU A 528 -22.12 -15.02 21.47
N ILE A 529 -21.84 -16.09 22.20
CA ILE A 529 -20.52 -16.42 22.75
C ILE A 529 -19.83 -17.29 21.71
N ARG A 530 -18.60 -16.93 21.33
CA ARG A 530 -17.86 -17.60 20.26
C ARG A 530 -16.49 -18.05 20.73
N TRP A 531 -16.02 -19.19 20.26
CA TRP A 531 -14.68 -19.71 20.57
C TRP A 531 -14.11 -20.50 19.39
N LYS A 532 -12.82 -20.81 19.45
CA LYS A 532 -12.17 -21.82 18.61
C LYS A 532 -11.55 -22.88 19.51
N ALA A 533 -11.52 -24.13 19.04
CA ALA A 533 -10.97 -25.23 19.80
C ALA A 533 -10.15 -26.18 18.91
N LYS A 534 -9.19 -26.88 19.52
CA LYS A 534 -8.36 -27.91 18.89
C LYS A 534 -9.18 -29.07 18.33
N SER A 535 -10.26 -29.42 19.02
CA SER A 535 -11.26 -30.40 18.58
C SER A 535 -12.64 -29.80 18.75
N THR A 536 -13.56 -30.14 17.85
CA THR A 536 -14.98 -29.75 17.94
C THR A 536 -15.86 -30.86 18.55
N THR A 537 -15.26 -31.97 18.98
CA THR A 537 -15.98 -33.05 19.64
C THR A 537 -16.08 -32.83 21.15
N GLY A 538 -17.11 -33.39 21.78
CA GLY A 538 -17.33 -33.29 23.22
C GLY A 538 -18.07 -32.01 23.62
N ASN A 539 -18.02 -31.67 24.90
CA ASN A 539 -18.80 -30.59 25.47
C ASN A 539 -17.91 -29.59 26.23
N VAL A 540 -18.40 -28.36 26.34
CA VAL A 540 -17.82 -27.27 27.13
C VAL A 540 -18.80 -26.83 28.22
N VAL A 541 -18.26 -26.25 29.29
CA VAL A 541 -19.00 -25.44 30.25
C VAL A 541 -18.69 -23.96 29.97
N ILE A 542 -19.71 -23.12 30.11
CA ILE A 542 -19.59 -21.67 29.90
C ILE A 542 -20.03 -20.98 31.18
N GLU A 543 -19.16 -20.13 31.71
CA GLU A 543 -19.35 -19.44 32.98
C GLU A 543 -19.13 -17.94 32.81
N PHE A 544 -19.85 -17.16 33.61
CA PHE A 544 -19.77 -15.72 33.65
C PHE A 544 -19.41 -15.25 35.06
N SER A 545 -18.63 -14.19 35.15
CA SER A 545 -18.31 -13.48 36.37
C SER A 545 -18.68 -12.01 36.22
N SER A 546 -19.20 -11.40 37.29
CA SER A 546 -19.46 -9.94 37.36
C SER A 546 -18.46 -9.18 38.23
N ASP A 547 -17.43 -9.86 38.75
CA ASP A 547 -16.52 -9.39 39.81
C ASP A 547 -15.04 -9.72 39.53
N LEU A 548 -14.62 -9.56 38.26
CA LEU A 548 -13.25 -9.85 37.79
C LEU A 548 -12.77 -11.28 38.09
N GLY A 549 -13.68 -12.25 38.07
CA GLY A 549 -13.37 -13.67 38.21
C GLY A 549 -13.25 -14.15 39.65
N ALA A 550 -13.62 -13.34 40.65
CA ALA A 550 -13.67 -13.78 42.04
C ALA A 550 -14.78 -14.82 42.27
N THR A 551 -15.93 -14.67 41.58
CA THR A 551 -17.00 -15.66 41.53
C THR A 551 -17.40 -15.99 40.10
N TRP A 552 -17.75 -17.26 39.85
CA TRP A 552 -18.15 -17.77 38.54
C TRP A 552 -19.52 -18.43 38.62
N VAL A 553 -20.41 -18.03 37.73
CA VAL A 553 -21.78 -18.55 37.61
C VAL A 553 -21.93 -19.25 36.27
N PRO A 554 -22.41 -20.51 36.23
CA PRO A 554 -22.60 -21.21 34.96
C PRO A 554 -23.74 -20.57 34.17
N ILE A 555 -23.48 -20.21 32.91
CA ILE A 555 -24.51 -19.92 31.90
C ILE A 555 -25.11 -21.24 31.43
N THR A 556 -24.24 -22.21 31.13
CA THR A 556 -24.61 -23.60 30.83
C THR A 556 -23.59 -24.54 31.44
N GLY A 557 -24.08 -25.62 32.06
CA GLY A 557 -23.25 -26.67 32.65
C GLY A 557 -22.65 -27.64 31.62
N SER A 558 -23.24 -27.73 30.42
CA SER A 558 -22.75 -28.57 29.33
C SER A 558 -23.41 -28.17 28.02
N THR A 559 -22.61 -27.85 27.00
CA THR A 559 -23.07 -27.61 25.63
C THR A 559 -22.07 -28.21 24.65
N PRO A 560 -22.47 -28.64 23.43
CA PRO A 560 -21.54 -29.10 22.42
C PRO A 560 -20.39 -28.12 22.17
N ASN A 561 -19.20 -28.64 21.92
CA ASN A 561 -18.00 -27.87 21.60
C ASN A 561 -17.94 -27.50 20.11
N ASP A 562 -18.98 -26.85 19.59
CA ASP A 562 -19.14 -26.55 18.16
C ASP A 562 -18.74 -25.12 17.76
N GLY A 563 -18.23 -24.33 18.70
CA GLY A 563 -17.63 -23.01 18.46
C GLY A 563 -18.53 -21.82 18.76
N SER A 564 -19.80 -22.04 19.10
CA SER A 564 -20.74 -20.95 19.41
C SER A 564 -21.81 -21.35 20.43
N TYR A 565 -22.26 -20.39 21.23
CA TYR A 565 -23.40 -20.56 22.12
C TYR A 565 -24.21 -19.28 22.21
N ILE A 566 -25.53 -19.40 22.06
CA ILE A 566 -26.45 -18.25 22.20
C ILE A 566 -26.85 -18.10 23.66
N TRP A 567 -26.34 -17.06 24.31
CA TRP A 567 -26.79 -16.66 25.64
C TRP A 567 -28.07 -15.84 25.51
N ASN A 568 -29.20 -16.50 25.74
CA ASN A 568 -30.51 -15.87 25.75
C ASN A 568 -30.70 -15.10 27.06
N SER A 569 -31.12 -13.83 26.94
CA SER A 569 -31.50 -12.97 28.07
C SER A 569 -30.40 -12.81 29.12
N ILE A 570 -29.44 -11.92 28.85
CA ILE A 570 -28.41 -11.52 29.81
C ILE A 570 -29.03 -11.07 31.16
N PRO A 571 -28.45 -11.48 32.31
CA PRO A 571 -28.99 -11.19 33.63
C PRO A 571 -29.10 -9.70 33.94
N PHE A 572 -30.01 -9.34 34.84
CA PHE A 572 -30.15 -7.97 35.35
C PHE A 572 -29.00 -7.61 36.29
N ILE A 573 -27.96 -7.00 35.74
CA ILE A 573 -26.77 -6.53 36.48
C ILE A 573 -26.25 -5.21 35.88
N ASN A 574 -25.50 -4.45 36.67
CA ASN A 574 -24.71 -3.30 36.22
C ASN A 574 -23.27 -3.51 36.68
N SER A 575 -22.38 -3.96 35.78
CA SER A 575 -20.97 -4.19 36.10
C SER A 575 -20.08 -3.98 34.88
N GLN A 576 -18.97 -3.24 35.06
CA GLN A 576 -17.89 -3.09 34.08
C GLN A 576 -16.76 -4.13 34.28
N GLN A 577 -16.97 -5.07 35.20
CA GLN A 577 -15.99 -6.05 35.66
C GLN A 577 -16.32 -7.46 35.16
N CYS A 578 -17.08 -7.56 34.06
CA CYS A 578 -17.58 -8.84 33.62
C CYS A 578 -16.51 -9.64 32.89
N LEU A 579 -16.40 -10.93 33.21
CA LEU A 579 -15.55 -11.88 32.48
C LEU A 579 -16.35 -13.08 32.02
N MET A 580 -15.89 -13.67 30.92
CA MET A 580 -16.44 -14.92 30.37
C MET A 580 -15.36 -15.99 30.44
N ARG A 581 -15.71 -17.20 30.88
CA ARG A 581 -14.84 -18.37 30.85
C ARG A 581 -15.50 -19.50 30.08
N ILE A 582 -14.70 -20.18 29.28
CA ILE A 582 -15.08 -21.41 28.61
C ILE A 582 -14.09 -22.51 28.97
N THR A 583 -14.59 -23.69 29.32
CA THR A 583 -13.77 -24.82 29.75
C THR A 583 -14.20 -26.09 29.03
N VAL A 584 -13.25 -26.80 28.43
CA VAL A 584 -13.46 -28.11 27.81
C VAL A 584 -13.59 -29.16 28.91
N LEU A 585 -14.71 -29.89 28.94
CA LEU A 585 -15.01 -30.81 30.03
C LEU A 585 -14.09 -32.05 30.07
N SER A 586 -13.55 -32.47 28.93
CA SER A 586 -12.74 -33.70 28.85
C SER A 586 -11.31 -33.57 29.38
N ASN A 587 -10.75 -32.36 29.40
CA ASN A 587 -9.36 -32.11 29.82
C ASN A 587 -9.19 -30.87 30.70
N ASN A 588 -10.27 -30.17 31.04
CA ASN A 588 -10.29 -28.97 31.88
C ASN A 588 -9.46 -27.79 31.33
N HIS A 589 -9.07 -27.82 30.06
CA HIS A 589 -8.44 -26.67 29.40
C HIS A 589 -9.47 -25.56 29.24
N SER A 590 -9.08 -24.33 29.57
CA SER A 590 -10.00 -23.21 29.62
C SER A 590 -9.41 -21.92 29.08
N ASP A 591 -10.29 -21.06 28.59
CA ASP A 591 -9.96 -19.69 28.24
C ASP A 591 -10.92 -18.68 28.84
N VAL A 592 -10.42 -17.45 29.04
CA VAL A 592 -11.15 -16.34 29.64
C VAL A 592 -11.17 -15.17 28.65
N SER A 593 -12.16 -14.30 28.74
CA SER A 593 -12.17 -13.02 28.01
C SER A 593 -10.87 -12.25 28.31
N PHE A 594 -10.27 -11.67 27.27
CA PHE A 594 -8.94 -11.06 27.32
C PHE A 594 -8.93 -9.84 28.24
N ALA A 595 -10.01 -9.07 28.21
CA ALA A 595 -10.27 -7.97 29.14
C ALA A 595 -11.71 -8.05 29.68
N PRO A 596 -12.05 -7.30 30.73
CA PRO A 596 -13.42 -7.18 31.21
C PRO A 596 -14.33 -6.55 30.17
N PHE A 597 -15.56 -7.04 30.06
CA PHE A 597 -16.64 -6.38 29.32
C PHE A 597 -17.66 -5.78 30.31
N THR A 598 -18.57 -4.97 29.79
CA THR A 598 -19.61 -4.32 30.59
C THR A 598 -20.96 -4.97 30.34
N VAL A 599 -21.74 -5.17 31.40
CA VAL A 599 -23.18 -5.41 31.32
C VAL A 599 -23.93 -4.26 31.99
N LEU A 600 -24.87 -3.65 31.26
CA LEU A 600 -25.72 -2.55 31.70
C LEU A 600 -27.20 -2.96 31.68
N SER A 601 -27.99 -2.37 32.58
CA SER A 601 -29.45 -2.59 32.65
C SER A 601 -30.28 -1.55 31.90
N TYR A 602 -29.69 -0.41 31.56
CA TYR A 602 -30.32 0.68 30.81
C TYR A 602 -29.27 1.44 29.99
N LEU A 603 -29.73 2.21 29.01
CA LEU A 603 -28.91 3.11 28.19
C LEU A 603 -29.09 4.56 28.66
N ASP A 604 -28.00 5.25 28.96
CA ASP A 604 -28.01 6.63 29.44
C ASP A 604 -28.30 7.65 28.33
N ALA A 605 -28.93 8.76 28.74
CA ALA A 605 -29.03 9.94 27.88
C ALA A 605 -27.65 10.64 27.80
N PRO A 606 -27.24 11.16 26.63
CA PRO A 606 -25.97 11.86 26.50
C PRO A 606 -25.94 13.15 27.33
N VAL A 607 -24.78 13.44 27.93
CA VAL A 607 -24.53 14.74 28.55
C VAL A 607 -24.23 15.75 27.45
N VAL A 608 -25.10 16.73 27.29
CA VAL A 608 -24.95 17.81 26.30
C VAL A 608 -23.72 18.69 26.58
N GLY A 609 -23.03 19.09 25.52
CA GLY A 609 -21.82 19.91 25.56
C GLY A 609 -22.06 21.31 24.97
N ASN A 610 -21.83 21.46 23.66
CA ASN A 610 -21.94 22.74 22.96
C ASN A 610 -23.11 22.74 21.96
N PRO A 611 -23.73 23.90 21.67
CA PRO A 611 -23.62 25.15 22.41
C PRO A 611 -24.16 25.02 23.85
N PRO A 612 -23.55 25.70 24.85
CA PRO A 612 -24.06 25.70 26.22
C PRO A 612 -25.51 26.22 26.30
N ASN A 613 -26.26 25.80 27.32
CA ASN A 613 -27.64 26.26 27.50
C ASN A 613 -27.74 27.79 27.52
N MET A 614 -28.73 28.32 26.82
CA MET A 614 -29.03 29.75 26.72
C MET A 614 -27.88 30.58 26.15
N ALA A 615 -26.94 29.97 25.42
CA ALA A 615 -25.85 30.70 24.77
C ALA A 615 -26.43 31.72 23.77
N VAL A 616 -25.79 32.88 23.66
CA VAL A 616 -26.17 33.96 22.74
C VAL A 616 -25.02 34.28 21.79
N ASN A 617 -25.32 34.92 20.66
CA ASN A 617 -24.34 35.24 19.61
C ASN A 617 -23.62 34.01 19.04
N VAL A 618 -24.32 32.87 19.02
CA VAL A 618 -23.81 31.63 18.42
C VAL A 618 -23.77 31.78 16.89
N PRO A 619 -22.74 31.30 16.18
CA PRO A 619 -22.71 31.32 14.71
C PRO A 619 -23.95 30.64 14.10
N THR A 620 -24.28 30.98 12.86
CA THR A 620 -25.40 30.36 12.12
C THR A 620 -25.08 28.94 11.61
N ASN A 621 -23.86 28.46 11.86
CA ASN A 621 -23.36 27.12 11.56
C ASN A 621 -22.72 26.41 12.78
N PRO A 622 -23.40 26.36 13.95
CA PRO A 622 -22.75 25.93 15.17
C PRO A 622 -22.38 24.45 15.15
N VAL A 623 -21.33 24.13 15.89
CA VAL A 623 -20.99 22.76 16.24
C VAL A 623 -21.81 22.36 17.46
N ILE A 624 -22.70 21.39 17.28
CA ILE A 624 -23.47 20.75 18.35
C ILE A 624 -22.68 19.54 18.84
N SER A 625 -22.45 19.40 20.14
CA SER A 625 -21.67 18.30 20.69
C SER A 625 -22.22 17.78 22.01
N TRP A 626 -22.00 16.50 22.29
CA TRP A 626 -22.39 15.81 23.53
C TRP A 626 -21.28 14.84 23.99
N ALA A 627 -21.39 14.28 25.18
CA ALA A 627 -20.47 13.27 25.69
C ALA A 627 -20.81 11.88 25.12
N SER A 628 -19.79 11.04 24.92
CA SER A 628 -20.01 9.64 24.56
C SER A 628 -20.73 8.89 25.69
N VAL A 629 -21.53 7.89 25.32
CA VAL A 629 -22.29 7.07 26.26
C VAL A 629 -21.87 5.62 26.08
N LEU A 630 -21.52 4.96 27.19
CA LEU A 630 -21.07 3.57 27.18
C LEU A 630 -22.17 2.66 26.60
N GLY A 631 -21.82 1.89 25.57
CA GLY A 631 -22.75 1.00 24.87
C GLY A 631 -23.66 1.67 23.83
N ALA A 632 -23.59 2.99 23.65
CA ALA A 632 -24.24 3.66 22.53
C ALA A 632 -23.53 3.33 21.21
N THR A 633 -24.31 3.01 20.18
CA THR A 633 -23.85 2.73 18.81
C THR A 633 -24.03 3.91 17.88
N SER A 634 -25.00 4.78 18.18
CA SER A 634 -25.30 6.01 17.43
C SER A 634 -26.18 6.93 18.28
N TYR A 635 -26.56 8.08 17.71
CA TYR A 635 -27.36 9.09 18.40
C TYR A 635 -28.56 9.55 17.58
N HIS A 636 -29.61 9.98 18.30
CA HIS A 636 -30.77 10.65 17.77
C HIS A 636 -30.73 12.13 18.20
N LEU A 637 -30.46 13.05 17.28
CA LEU A 637 -30.44 14.49 17.51
C LEU A 637 -31.72 15.16 16.96
N GLN A 638 -32.31 16.04 17.77
CA GLN A 638 -33.38 16.94 17.34
C GLN A 638 -32.96 18.39 17.55
N LEU A 639 -33.21 19.25 16.55
CA LEU A 639 -32.97 20.71 16.59
C LEU A 639 -34.17 21.44 15.98
N SER A 640 -34.68 22.46 16.67
CA SER A 640 -35.95 23.12 16.34
C SER A 640 -35.92 24.60 16.71
N ALA A 641 -36.64 25.45 15.98
CA ALA A 641 -36.90 26.83 16.42
C ALA A 641 -38.01 26.90 17.49
N GLU A 642 -38.77 25.81 17.67
CA GLU A 642 -39.80 25.70 18.69
C GLU A 642 -39.40 24.74 19.83
N PRO A 643 -39.60 25.13 21.11
CA PRO A 643 -39.21 24.31 22.26
C PRO A 643 -40.06 23.03 22.40
N SER A 644 -41.20 22.97 21.72
CA SER A 644 -42.10 21.82 21.73
C SER A 644 -41.64 20.68 20.81
N PHE A 645 -40.73 20.97 19.86
CA PHE A 645 -40.37 20.08 18.75
C PHE A 645 -41.58 19.58 17.93
N ASN A 646 -42.68 20.35 17.88
CA ASN A 646 -43.89 20.00 17.11
C ASN A 646 -43.96 20.65 15.72
N GLY A 647 -43.03 21.56 15.40
CA GLY A 647 -42.96 22.31 14.14
C GLY A 647 -41.88 21.80 13.18
N ASP A 648 -41.22 22.72 12.46
CA ASP A 648 -40.07 22.38 11.61
C ASP A 648 -38.88 21.93 12.48
N VAL A 649 -38.62 20.62 12.50
CA VAL A 649 -37.54 19.98 13.25
C VAL A 649 -36.52 19.40 12.28
N LEU A 650 -35.25 19.71 12.51
CA LEU A 650 -34.15 18.91 12.00
C LEU A 650 -34.01 17.67 12.89
N GLU A 651 -34.31 16.51 12.33
CA GLU A 651 -34.25 15.21 13.02
C GLU A 651 -33.20 14.32 12.35
N ILE A 652 -32.18 13.94 13.11
CA ILE A 652 -31.11 13.06 12.66
C ILE A 652 -31.11 11.81 13.53
N VAL A 653 -31.40 10.67 12.93
CA VAL A 653 -31.39 9.35 13.60
C VAL A 653 -30.21 8.54 13.09
N GLY A 654 -29.45 7.92 13.99
CA GLY A 654 -28.33 7.06 13.62
C GLY A 654 -27.03 7.82 13.37
N HIS A 655 -26.86 9.02 13.95
CA HIS A 655 -25.61 9.77 13.82
C HIS A 655 -24.47 9.04 14.53
N VAL A 656 -23.41 8.72 13.79
CA VAL A 656 -22.24 7.97 14.30
C VAL A 656 -21.17 9.00 14.71
N GLY A 657 -21.26 9.48 15.94
CA GLY A 657 -20.29 10.42 16.51
C GLY A 657 -20.91 11.38 17.54
N GLU A 658 -20.06 12.09 18.26
CA GLU A 658 -20.45 12.95 19.38
C GLU A 658 -20.62 14.42 18.98
N VAL A 659 -20.46 14.72 17.69
CA VAL A 659 -20.43 16.06 17.13
C VAL A 659 -21.26 16.14 15.85
N TYR A 660 -22.12 17.15 15.74
CA TYR A 660 -22.90 17.48 14.56
C TYR A 660 -22.68 18.95 14.15
N HIS A 661 -22.33 19.16 12.88
CA HIS A 661 -22.16 20.50 12.33
C HIS A 661 -23.49 21.01 11.76
N ALA A 662 -24.21 21.80 12.56
CA ALA A 662 -25.43 22.44 12.07
C ALA A 662 -25.09 23.51 11.03
N THR A 663 -25.95 23.67 10.04
CA THR A 663 -25.78 24.64 8.95
C THR A 663 -27.13 25.28 8.64
N TYR A 664 -27.10 26.44 7.98
CA TYR A 664 -28.30 27.14 7.51
C TYR A 664 -29.28 27.61 8.61
N LEU A 665 -28.78 27.89 9.82
CA LEU A 665 -29.63 28.47 10.86
C LEU A 665 -29.91 29.95 10.58
N SER A 666 -31.13 30.39 10.86
CA SER A 666 -31.50 31.80 10.69
C SER A 666 -30.77 32.65 11.73
N PRO A 667 -30.27 33.86 11.38
CA PRO A 667 -29.64 34.75 12.34
C PRO A 667 -30.65 35.28 13.36
N PHE A 668 -30.18 35.68 14.54
CA PHE A 668 -31.00 36.25 15.62
C PHE A 668 -32.20 35.38 16.03
N THR A 669 -32.09 34.06 15.86
CA THR A 669 -33.17 33.09 16.11
C THR A 669 -32.76 32.17 17.25
N THR A 670 -33.67 31.92 18.19
CA THR A 670 -33.46 30.95 19.26
C THR A 670 -33.82 29.54 18.76
N TYR A 671 -32.88 28.61 18.94
CA TYR A 671 -33.04 27.20 18.63
C TYR A 671 -32.95 26.36 19.90
N TYR A 672 -33.71 25.28 19.93
CA TYR A 672 -33.77 24.27 20.97
C TYR A 672 -33.27 22.95 20.43
N TRP A 673 -32.45 22.24 21.19
CA TRP A 673 -31.91 20.95 20.78
C TRP A 673 -31.81 19.95 21.93
N ARG A 674 -31.90 18.68 21.60
CA ARG A 674 -31.77 17.55 22.52
C ARG A 674 -31.27 16.32 21.78
N VAL A 675 -30.59 15.42 22.49
CA VAL A 675 -30.01 14.23 21.89
C VAL A 675 -30.30 12.99 22.75
N ALA A 676 -30.55 11.85 22.12
CA ALA A 676 -30.69 10.54 22.77
C ALA A 676 -29.65 9.56 22.23
N SER A 677 -29.23 8.62 23.06
CA SER A 677 -28.37 7.50 22.67
C SER A 677 -29.19 6.41 22.01
N ILE A 678 -28.60 5.68 21.06
CA ILE A 678 -29.19 4.51 20.42
C ILE A 678 -28.26 3.31 20.62
N ALA A 679 -28.81 2.21 21.11
CA ALA A 679 -28.16 0.91 21.19
C ALA A 679 -29.08 -0.20 20.69
N ASP A 680 -28.64 -1.45 20.81
CA ASP A 680 -29.43 -2.64 20.42
C ASP A 680 -30.69 -2.83 21.27
N ILE A 681 -30.73 -2.31 22.50
CA ILE A 681 -31.94 -2.29 23.34
C ILE A 681 -32.92 -1.16 23.00
N GLY A 682 -32.58 -0.29 22.05
CA GLY A 682 -33.41 0.83 21.61
C GLY A 682 -32.82 2.19 21.94
N ILE A 683 -33.70 3.19 22.06
CA ILE A 683 -33.34 4.60 22.24
C ILE A 683 -33.46 4.97 23.73
N SER A 684 -32.45 5.67 24.26
CA SER A 684 -32.52 6.24 25.60
C SER A 684 -33.58 7.34 25.70
N PRO A 685 -33.92 7.82 26.90
CA PRO A 685 -34.51 9.14 27.03
C PRO A 685 -33.66 10.20 26.33
N PHE A 686 -34.29 11.27 25.83
CA PHE A 686 -33.56 12.45 25.38
C PHE A 686 -32.88 13.14 26.56
N SER A 687 -31.74 13.77 26.28
CA SER A 687 -31.07 14.70 27.17
C SER A 687 -31.99 15.85 27.58
N GLU A 688 -31.61 16.56 28.63
CA GLU A 688 -32.20 17.87 28.94
C GLU A 688 -32.15 18.78 27.71
N THR A 689 -33.26 19.46 27.42
CA THR A 689 -33.37 20.34 26.25
C THR A 689 -32.51 21.57 26.46
N GLN A 690 -31.56 21.77 25.55
CA GLN A 690 -30.68 22.93 25.50
C GLN A 690 -31.24 23.97 24.55
N SER A 691 -30.88 25.23 24.75
CA SER A 691 -31.22 26.32 23.85
C SER A 691 -30.00 27.19 23.52
N PHE A 692 -30.00 27.81 22.34
CA PHE A 692 -29.06 28.87 22.00
C PHE A 692 -29.70 29.87 21.04
N THR A 693 -29.19 31.10 21.01
CA THR A 693 -29.63 32.15 20.09
C THR A 693 -28.50 32.50 19.14
N THR A 694 -28.77 32.37 17.84
CA THR A 694 -27.81 32.73 16.81
C THR A 694 -27.55 34.24 16.81
N GLY A 695 -26.31 34.62 16.51
CA GLY A 695 -25.91 36.01 16.35
C GLY A 695 -26.15 36.54 14.95
N ALA A 696 -25.46 37.64 14.62
CA ALA A 696 -25.31 38.06 13.24
C ALA A 696 -24.56 36.98 12.46
N ILE A 697 -24.83 36.89 11.15
CA ILE A 697 -23.99 36.09 10.24
C ILE A 697 -22.57 36.66 10.35
N THR A 698 -21.59 35.85 10.69
CA THR A 698 -20.16 36.23 10.73
C THR A 698 -19.31 35.37 9.78
N GLU A 699 -19.97 34.49 9.04
CA GLU A 699 -19.35 33.49 8.19
C GLU A 699 -19.06 34.05 6.80
N VAL A 700 -17.90 33.70 6.24
CA VAL A 700 -17.61 33.91 4.81
C VAL A 700 -18.45 32.94 3.98
N PRO A 701 -18.83 33.32 2.74
CA PRO A 701 -19.66 32.46 1.90
C PRO A 701 -18.92 31.20 1.46
N VAL A 702 -19.67 30.18 1.05
CA VAL A 702 -19.09 28.93 0.54
C VAL A 702 -18.48 29.14 -0.85
N ILE A 703 -17.52 28.28 -1.21
CA ILE A 703 -16.87 28.29 -2.53
C ILE A 703 -17.92 27.89 -3.60
N PRO A 704 -18.05 28.64 -4.72
CA PRO A 704 -19.00 28.30 -5.78
C PRO A 704 -18.48 27.17 -6.66
N LEU A 705 -19.39 26.33 -7.19
CA LEU A 705 -19.03 25.27 -8.13
C LEU A 705 -19.01 25.82 -9.56
N LEU A 706 -17.91 25.64 -10.29
CA LEU A 706 -17.81 26.10 -11.67
C LEU A 706 -18.69 25.25 -12.61
N VAL A 707 -19.43 25.91 -13.50
CA VAL A 707 -20.36 25.26 -14.45
C VAL A 707 -19.77 25.31 -15.86
N SER A 708 -19.54 26.50 -16.40
CA SER A 708 -19.05 26.72 -17.76
C SER A 708 -17.97 27.80 -17.80
N PRO A 709 -16.93 27.72 -18.65
CA PRO A 709 -16.59 26.59 -19.51
C PRO A 709 -16.22 25.31 -18.74
N ALA A 710 -16.41 24.15 -19.38
CA ALA A 710 -15.95 22.86 -18.86
C ALA A 710 -14.41 22.83 -18.74
N ASN A 711 -13.88 22.02 -17.82
CA ASN A 711 -12.44 21.87 -17.70
C ASN A 711 -11.86 21.24 -18.97
N TYR A 712 -10.77 21.81 -19.49
CA TYR A 712 -10.12 21.48 -20.76
C TYR A 712 -10.93 21.74 -22.04
N ALA A 713 -11.96 22.59 -21.98
CA ALA A 713 -12.69 23.00 -23.19
C ALA A 713 -11.75 23.71 -24.18
N ALA A 714 -11.81 23.35 -25.46
CA ALA A 714 -10.94 23.87 -26.51
C ALA A 714 -11.72 24.57 -27.63
N ASN A 715 -11.05 25.45 -28.37
CA ASN A 715 -11.61 26.19 -29.50
C ASN A 715 -12.85 27.03 -29.14
N LEU A 716 -12.87 27.60 -27.93
CA LEU A 716 -13.95 28.46 -27.51
C LEU A 716 -13.92 29.79 -28.28
N SER A 717 -15.10 30.42 -28.40
CA SER A 717 -15.20 31.81 -28.84
C SER A 717 -14.24 32.70 -28.06
N LEU A 718 -13.77 33.79 -28.69
CA LEU A 718 -12.96 34.80 -28.01
C LEU A 718 -13.72 35.51 -26.88
N GLN A 719 -15.04 35.35 -26.77
CA GLN A 719 -15.86 35.86 -25.66
C GLN A 719 -16.67 34.71 -25.03
N PRO A 720 -16.04 33.79 -24.28
CA PRO A 720 -16.74 32.68 -23.65
C PRO A 720 -17.49 33.16 -22.39
N THR A 721 -18.73 32.71 -22.18
CA THR A 721 -19.48 33.00 -20.96
C THR A 721 -19.06 32.04 -19.83
N PHE A 722 -18.62 32.62 -18.72
CA PHE A 722 -18.31 31.93 -17.48
C PHE A 722 -19.56 31.84 -16.61
N GLU A 723 -19.85 30.67 -16.06
CA GLU A 723 -21.00 30.40 -15.20
C GLU A 723 -20.58 29.51 -14.02
N TRP A 724 -21.20 29.73 -12.86
CA TRP A 724 -20.98 28.95 -11.64
C TRP A 724 -22.29 28.78 -10.86
N SER A 725 -22.30 27.88 -9.89
CA SER A 725 -23.46 27.68 -9.01
C SER A 725 -23.62 28.87 -8.05
N PRO A 726 -24.86 29.23 -7.67
CA PRO A 726 -25.05 30.14 -6.55
C PRO A 726 -24.39 29.57 -5.29
N ALA A 727 -23.67 30.40 -4.55
CA ALA A 727 -23.04 30.05 -3.27
C ALA A 727 -23.84 30.62 -2.09
N LEU A 728 -24.00 29.81 -1.05
CA LEU A 728 -24.65 30.22 0.18
C LEU A 728 -23.91 31.40 0.84
N LEU A 729 -24.69 32.36 1.37
CA LEU A 729 -24.25 33.60 1.99
C LEU A 729 -23.51 34.58 1.05
N ALA A 730 -23.39 34.27 -0.24
CA ALA A 730 -22.72 35.12 -1.21
C ALA A 730 -23.62 36.30 -1.62
N LEU A 731 -23.09 37.51 -1.51
CA LEU A 731 -23.70 38.73 -2.04
C LEU A 731 -23.12 39.10 -3.41
N SER A 732 -21.87 38.70 -3.67
CA SER A 732 -21.18 38.90 -4.94
C SER A 732 -20.09 37.83 -5.15
N TYR A 733 -19.44 37.87 -6.30
CA TYR A 733 -18.36 36.96 -6.68
C TYR A 733 -17.15 37.71 -7.24
N ARG A 734 -15.97 37.11 -7.08
CA ARG A 734 -14.73 37.52 -7.73
C ARG A 734 -14.25 36.43 -8.70
N LEU A 735 -14.10 36.78 -9.97
CA LEU A 735 -13.61 35.91 -11.04
C LEU A 735 -12.18 36.31 -11.42
N GLN A 736 -11.29 35.31 -11.54
CA GLN A 736 -9.97 35.49 -12.14
C GLN A 736 -9.82 34.62 -13.38
N ILE A 737 -9.18 35.19 -14.43
CA ILE A 737 -8.77 34.51 -15.65
C ILE A 737 -7.27 34.81 -15.85
N ALA A 738 -6.44 33.78 -16.01
CA ALA A 738 -4.99 33.90 -16.16
C ALA A 738 -4.47 33.09 -17.35
N ARG A 739 -3.28 33.41 -17.88
CA ARG A 739 -2.61 32.59 -18.91
C ARG A 739 -1.82 31.41 -18.33
N ASP A 740 -1.54 31.45 -17.03
CA ASP A 740 -0.78 30.45 -16.31
C ASP A 740 -1.60 29.82 -15.17
N PRO A 741 -1.30 28.58 -14.76
CA PRO A 741 -2.03 27.90 -13.69
C PRO A 741 -1.77 28.49 -12.29
N TYR A 742 -0.72 29.31 -12.13
CA TYR A 742 -0.35 29.93 -10.86
C TYR A 742 -0.99 31.31 -10.65
N TYR A 743 -1.74 31.81 -11.64
CA TYR A 743 -2.40 33.12 -11.62
C TYR A 743 -1.41 34.28 -11.43
N SER A 744 -0.23 34.16 -12.04
CA SER A 744 0.81 35.19 -12.07
C SER A 744 0.67 36.17 -13.24
N ASP A 745 0.10 35.72 -14.37
CA ASP A 745 -0.28 36.51 -15.54
C ASP A 745 -1.81 36.58 -15.66
N LEU A 746 -2.41 37.50 -14.89
CA LEU A 746 -3.85 37.75 -14.88
C LEU A 746 -4.29 38.51 -16.14
N VAL A 747 -5.22 37.93 -16.88
CA VAL A 747 -5.89 38.54 -18.04
C VAL A 747 -7.14 39.28 -17.58
N ARG A 748 -7.86 38.75 -16.60
CA ARG A 748 -9.00 39.41 -15.94
C ARG A 748 -8.99 39.09 -14.44
N ASP A 749 -9.35 40.09 -13.64
CA ASP A 749 -9.64 39.97 -12.22
C ASP A 749 -10.79 40.91 -11.90
N VAL A 750 -11.98 40.34 -11.72
CA VAL A 750 -13.23 41.09 -11.65
C VAL A 750 -13.93 40.73 -10.35
N SER A 751 -14.16 41.71 -9.48
CA SER A 751 -14.85 41.57 -8.21
C SER A 751 -16.29 42.07 -8.29
N ASP A 752 -17.06 41.86 -7.22
CA ASP A 752 -18.40 42.42 -7.03
C ASP A 752 -19.43 42.00 -8.10
N ILE A 753 -19.23 40.84 -8.72
CA ILE A 753 -20.15 40.27 -9.70
C ILE A 753 -21.41 39.81 -8.95
N SER A 754 -22.55 40.47 -9.18
CA SER A 754 -23.82 40.12 -8.53
C SER A 754 -24.58 38.96 -9.20
N GLN A 755 -24.18 38.60 -10.41
CA GLN A 755 -24.72 37.48 -11.17
C GLN A 755 -23.89 36.20 -10.98
N ILE A 756 -24.48 35.05 -11.26
CA ILE A 756 -23.77 33.75 -11.29
C ILE A 756 -23.07 33.47 -12.63
N ARG A 757 -22.84 34.54 -13.42
CA ARG A 757 -22.23 34.47 -14.74
C ARG A 757 -21.46 35.74 -15.09
N TYR A 758 -20.49 35.62 -15.97
CA TYR A 758 -19.70 36.74 -16.48
C TYR A 758 -19.24 36.46 -17.91
N THR A 759 -19.33 37.45 -18.80
CA THR A 759 -18.77 37.36 -20.16
C THR A 759 -17.67 38.43 -20.29
N PRO A 760 -16.42 38.05 -20.58
CA PRO A 760 -15.33 39.01 -20.72
C PRO A 760 -15.43 39.72 -22.08
N GLU A 761 -14.70 40.82 -22.22
CA GLU A 761 -14.32 41.34 -23.54
C GLU A 761 -13.44 40.32 -24.30
N LEU A 762 -13.21 40.55 -25.60
CA LEU A 762 -12.41 39.68 -26.48
C LEU A 762 -11.10 39.22 -25.81
N LEU A 763 -11.01 37.92 -25.55
CA LEU A 763 -9.80 37.25 -25.11
C LEU A 763 -8.86 36.99 -26.32
N PRO A 764 -7.54 36.98 -26.10
CA PRO A 764 -6.57 36.61 -27.13
C PRO A 764 -6.91 35.29 -27.82
N ALA A 765 -6.83 35.26 -29.15
CA ALA A 765 -7.03 34.06 -29.96
C ALA A 765 -5.91 33.03 -29.73
N ASN A 766 -6.23 31.75 -29.98
CA ASN A 766 -5.30 30.63 -29.88
C ASN A 766 -4.49 30.59 -28.57
N THR A 767 -5.12 30.94 -27.45
CA THR A 767 -4.45 31.07 -26.15
C THR A 767 -5.10 30.16 -25.12
N VAL A 768 -4.29 29.53 -24.27
CA VAL A 768 -4.75 28.71 -23.13
C VAL A 768 -4.92 29.61 -21.92
N PHE A 769 -6.04 29.45 -21.21
CA PHE A 769 -6.38 30.19 -20.01
C PHE A 769 -6.77 29.26 -18.86
N HIS A 770 -6.63 29.78 -17.65
CA HIS A 770 -7.09 29.21 -16.40
C HIS A 770 -8.07 30.16 -15.73
N TRP A 771 -9.15 29.66 -15.15
CA TRP A 771 -10.12 30.50 -14.44
C TRP A 771 -10.63 29.87 -13.14
N ARG A 772 -10.96 30.73 -12.18
CA ARG A 772 -11.47 30.38 -10.85
C ARG A 772 -12.36 31.49 -10.28
N VAL A 773 -13.28 31.12 -9.40
CA VAL A 773 -14.25 32.05 -8.79
C VAL A 773 -14.24 31.91 -7.27
N ALA A 774 -14.28 33.03 -6.55
CA ALA A 774 -14.52 33.11 -5.11
C ALA A 774 -15.85 33.81 -4.84
N SER A 775 -16.56 33.40 -3.80
CA SER A 775 -17.77 34.07 -3.32
C SER A 775 -17.41 35.15 -2.31
N GLN A 776 -18.20 36.21 -2.23
CA GLN A 776 -17.94 37.35 -1.34
C GLN A 776 -19.21 37.80 -0.61
N ASN A 777 -19.07 38.22 0.65
CA ASN A 777 -20.11 38.88 1.42
C ASN A 777 -19.50 40.00 2.29
N LEU A 778 -20.30 40.60 3.18
CA LEU A 778 -19.86 41.69 4.05
C LEU A 778 -18.74 41.31 5.04
N PHE A 779 -18.47 40.02 5.26
CA PHE A 779 -17.50 39.51 6.24
C PHE A 779 -16.21 38.98 5.60
N GLY A 780 -16.20 38.76 4.28
CA GLY A 780 -15.00 38.36 3.57
C GLY A 780 -15.30 37.56 2.32
N SER A 781 -14.24 36.95 1.77
CA SER A 781 -14.31 36.10 0.59
C SER A 781 -14.03 34.65 0.94
N SER A 782 -14.68 33.72 0.25
CA SER A 782 -14.30 32.32 0.26
C SER A 782 -12.88 32.16 -0.33
N ASN A 783 -12.27 30.98 -0.13
CA ASN A 783 -11.20 30.57 -1.03
C ASN A 783 -11.71 30.50 -2.48
N PHE A 784 -10.83 30.65 -3.45
CA PHE A 784 -11.20 30.42 -4.85
C PHE A 784 -11.55 28.94 -5.09
N SER A 785 -12.45 28.70 -6.04
CA SER A 785 -12.73 27.37 -6.58
C SER A 785 -11.48 26.70 -7.13
N LEU A 786 -11.55 25.37 -7.33
CA LEU A 786 -10.58 24.67 -8.14
C LEU A 786 -10.49 25.32 -9.53
N SER A 787 -9.26 25.53 -10.00
CA SER A 787 -8.96 26.16 -11.28
C SER A 787 -9.40 25.27 -12.45
N ARG A 788 -10.08 25.84 -13.44
CA ARG A 788 -10.40 25.16 -14.71
C ARG A 788 -9.59 25.75 -15.86
N ARG A 789 -9.15 24.89 -16.78
CA ARG A 789 -8.40 25.25 -17.98
C ARG A 789 -9.32 25.31 -19.22
N PHE A 790 -9.08 26.23 -20.14
CA PHE A 790 -9.72 26.23 -21.48
C PHE A 790 -8.81 26.86 -22.54
N SER A 791 -9.14 26.76 -23.84
CA SER A 791 -8.46 27.49 -24.91
C SER A 791 -9.42 28.20 -25.88
N THR A 792 -9.01 29.35 -26.39
CA THR A 792 -9.72 30.12 -27.42
C THR A 792 -9.34 29.68 -28.83
N GLY A 793 -10.28 29.76 -29.78
CA GLY A 793 -10.06 29.46 -31.20
C GLY A 793 -9.32 30.58 -31.97
N LEU A 794 -9.21 30.43 -33.30
CA LEU A 794 -8.60 31.43 -34.19
C LEU A 794 -9.48 32.69 -34.30
N ALA A 795 -8.86 33.87 -34.42
CA ALA A 795 -9.56 35.10 -34.74
C ALA A 795 -10.06 35.05 -36.20
N THR A 796 -11.37 35.00 -36.41
CA THR A 796 -11.99 35.10 -37.73
C THR A 796 -12.44 36.54 -37.96
N ALA A 797 -12.00 37.14 -39.08
CA ALA A 797 -12.45 38.46 -39.52
C ALA A 797 -13.88 38.35 -40.11
N SER A 798 -14.68 39.38 -39.87
CA SER A 798 -16.13 39.50 -40.05
C SER A 798 -16.64 39.38 -41.49
N GLU A 799 -17.87 38.85 -41.65
CA GLU A 799 -18.76 39.26 -42.73
C GLU A 799 -19.79 40.28 -42.20
N ASP A 800 -19.83 41.45 -42.85
CA ASP A 800 -20.80 42.53 -42.68
C ASP A 800 -22.15 42.19 -43.34
N ASP A 801 -23.27 42.47 -42.65
CA ASP A 801 -24.20 43.57 -42.96
C ASP A 801 -25.64 43.29 -42.47
N LEU A 802 -26.34 44.38 -42.15
CA LEU A 802 -27.76 44.54 -41.78
C LEU A 802 -28.10 44.43 -40.29
N SER A 803 -27.52 45.31 -39.48
CA SER A 803 -28.24 45.77 -38.28
C SER A 803 -29.43 46.63 -38.71
N PRO A 804 -30.69 46.24 -38.42
CA PRO A 804 -31.83 47.08 -38.75
C PRO A 804 -31.70 48.40 -38.00
N VAL A 805 -31.95 49.52 -38.70
CA VAL A 805 -32.04 50.86 -38.13
C VAL A 805 -32.87 50.79 -36.85
N ALA A 806 -32.32 51.26 -35.72
CA ALA A 806 -33.03 51.25 -34.45
C ALA A 806 -34.36 52.01 -34.61
N GLN A 807 -35.47 51.32 -34.37
CA GLN A 807 -36.81 51.91 -34.35
C GLN A 807 -37.36 51.90 -32.93
N ASN A 808 -38.16 52.91 -32.62
CA ASN A 808 -38.95 52.89 -31.39
C ASN A 808 -40.02 51.79 -31.55
N GLU A 809 -40.03 50.81 -30.65
CA GLU A 809 -41.02 49.72 -30.66
C GLU A 809 -41.22 49.21 -29.22
N LEU A 810 -42.45 49.15 -28.72
CA LEU A 810 -42.80 48.44 -27.50
C LEU A 810 -43.30 47.04 -27.86
N LYS A 811 -42.65 45.98 -27.38
CA LYS A 811 -43.05 44.60 -27.70
C LYS A 811 -44.22 44.12 -26.84
N ALA A 812 -44.90 43.08 -27.33
CA ALA A 812 -45.86 42.33 -26.52
C ALA A 812 -45.15 41.71 -25.33
N ASN A 813 -45.75 41.81 -24.15
CA ASN A 813 -45.22 41.18 -22.95
C ASN A 813 -45.35 39.65 -23.07
N TYR A 814 -44.37 38.92 -22.52
CA TYR A 814 -44.40 37.46 -22.50
C TYR A 814 -43.94 36.92 -21.14
N PRO A 815 -44.66 35.95 -20.56
CA PRO A 815 -45.93 35.36 -21.03
C PRO A 815 -47.12 36.35 -20.98
N ASN A 816 -48.20 36.09 -21.74
CA ASN A 816 -49.48 36.82 -21.68
C ASN A 816 -50.63 35.88 -22.12
N PRO A 817 -51.54 35.42 -21.24
CA PRO A 817 -51.66 35.79 -19.83
C PRO A 817 -50.45 35.37 -18.99
N PHE A 818 -50.20 36.08 -17.88
CA PHE A 818 -49.08 35.78 -16.98
C PHE A 818 -49.52 35.60 -15.53
N ASN A 819 -48.76 34.80 -14.77
CA ASN A 819 -48.96 34.53 -13.35
C ASN A 819 -47.61 34.22 -12.64
N PRO A 820 -47.13 35.00 -11.67
CA PRO A 820 -47.47 36.40 -11.39
C PRO A 820 -46.62 37.38 -12.20
N SER A 821 -45.62 36.93 -12.98
CA SER A 821 -44.65 37.80 -13.64
C SER A 821 -44.63 37.69 -15.17
N THR A 822 -44.29 38.81 -15.84
CA THR A 822 -44.13 38.92 -17.29
C THR A 822 -42.97 39.85 -17.64
N THR A 823 -42.34 39.62 -18.79
CA THR A 823 -41.28 40.49 -19.30
C THR A 823 -41.84 41.41 -20.38
N ILE A 824 -41.58 42.71 -20.24
CA ILE A 824 -41.90 43.76 -21.21
C ILE A 824 -40.60 44.22 -21.85
N SER A 825 -40.47 44.02 -23.15
CA SER A 825 -39.30 44.46 -23.93
C SER A 825 -39.64 45.64 -24.82
N PHE A 826 -38.71 46.57 -25.00
CA PHE A 826 -38.85 47.67 -25.96
C PHE A 826 -37.51 48.03 -26.61
N SER A 827 -37.56 48.62 -27.80
CA SER A 827 -36.43 49.22 -28.48
C SER A 827 -36.65 50.71 -28.73
N LEU A 828 -35.55 51.46 -28.79
CA LEU A 828 -35.56 52.89 -29.02
C LEU A 828 -34.55 53.28 -30.10
N LYS A 829 -35.00 54.17 -30.99
CA LYS A 829 -34.18 54.81 -32.03
C LYS A 829 -33.15 55.77 -31.43
N ASN A 830 -33.54 56.54 -30.40
CA ASN A 830 -32.67 57.50 -29.74
C ASN A 830 -32.59 57.21 -28.22
N ILE A 831 -31.44 56.71 -27.78
CA ILE A 831 -31.20 56.35 -26.37
C ILE A 831 -30.83 57.55 -25.49
N SER A 832 -30.62 58.73 -26.06
CA SER A 832 -30.24 59.93 -25.32
C SER A 832 -31.44 60.68 -24.71
N LEU A 833 -32.67 60.25 -25.02
CA LEU A 833 -33.90 60.84 -24.46
C LEU A 833 -34.38 60.02 -23.25
N PRO A 834 -34.90 60.68 -22.20
CA PRO A 834 -35.48 59.97 -21.07
C PRO A 834 -36.76 59.24 -21.47
N VAL A 835 -36.93 58.03 -20.94
CA VAL A 835 -38.08 57.16 -21.24
C VAL A 835 -38.71 56.66 -19.94
N ASN A 836 -40.04 56.58 -19.94
CA ASN A 836 -40.83 56.03 -18.86
C ASN A 836 -41.59 54.80 -19.34
N LEU A 837 -41.48 53.70 -18.60
CA LEU A 837 -42.34 52.52 -18.78
C LEU A 837 -43.22 52.38 -17.53
N VAL A 838 -44.53 52.55 -17.72
CA VAL A 838 -45.50 52.61 -16.62
C VAL A 838 -46.66 51.65 -16.87
N VAL A 839 -47.07 50.92 -15.83
CA VAL A 839 -48.26 50.06 -15.80
C VAL A 839 -49.45 50.81 -15.23
N TYR A 840 -50.61 50.66 -15.85
CA TYR A 840 -51.89 51.28 -15.50
C TYR A 840 -52.98 50.22 -15.36
N ASN A 841 -53.97 50.50 -14.51
CA ASN A 841 -55.21 49.70 -14.45
C ASN A 841 -56.20 50.13 -15.55
N THR A 842 -57.34 49.42 -15.68
CA THR A 842 -58.37 49.71 -16.69
C THR A 842 -59.05 51.08 -16.53
N ARG A 843 -58.91 51.73 -15.38
CA ARG A 843 -59.38 53.12 -15.13
C ARG A 843 -58.32 54.18 -15.47
N GLY A 844 -57.15 53.77 -15.96
CA GLY A 844 -56.04 54.66 -16.32
C GLY A 844 -55.20 55.13 -15.13
N GLN A 845 -55.39 54.58 -13.93
CA GLN A 845 -54.58 54.92 -12.75
C GLN A 845 -53.26 54.16 -12.78
N THR A 846 -52.16 54.83 -12.41
CA THR A 846 -50.83 54.22 -12.32
C THR A 846 -50.82 53.12 -11.27
N VAL A 847 -50.35 51.94 -11.66
CA VAL A 847 -50.15 50.77 -10.80
C VAL A 847 -48.69 50.67 -10.39
N ARG A 848 -47.77 50.77 -11.35
CA ARG A 848 -46.33 50.74 -11.09
C ARG A 848 -45.51 51.37 -12.20
N ARG A 849 -44.54 52.22 -11.85
CA ARG A 849 -43.46 52.61 -12.76
C ARG A 849 -42.36 51.54 -12.76
N LEU A 850 -42.12 50.92 -13.93
CA LEU A 850 -41.14 49.85 -14.09
C LEU A 850 -39.76 50.38 -14.49
N PHE A 851 -39.74 51.50 -15.23
CA PHE A 851 -38.51 52.16 -15.64
C PHE A 851 -38.74 53.67 -15.77
N SER A 852 -37.73 54.47 -15.41
CA SER A 852 -37.71 55.93 -15.60
C SER A 852 -36.28 56.40 -15.74
N GLY A 853 -35.96 57.06 -16.85
CA GLY A 853 -34.65 57.67 -17.06
C GLY A 853 -34.06 57.39 -18.44
N ILE A 854 -32.76 57.61 -18.58
CA ILE A 854 -32.03 57.37 -19.83
C ILE A 854 -31.68 55.87 -19.90
N PRO A 855 -32.14 55.14 -20.94
CA PRO A 855 -31.89 53.72 -21.05
C PRO A 855 -30.41 53.44 -21.40
N PRO A 856 -29.79 52.40 -20.80
CA PRO A 856 -28.38 52.07 -21.02
C PRO A 856 -28.11 51.44 -22.40
N SER A 857 -29.16 51.05 -23.12
CA SER A 857 -29.09 50.39 -24.43
C SER A 857 -30.32 50.71 -25.28
N ASN A 858 -30.22 50.49 -26.59
CA ASN A 858 -31.33 50.67 -27.54
C ASN A 858 -32.39 49.57 -27.46
N ARG A 859 -32.18 48.52 -26.65
CA ARG A 859 -33.12 47.44 -26.36
C ARG A 859 -33.07 47.13 -24.88
N LEU A 860 -34.20 47.25 -24.20
CA LEU A 860 -34.33 46.96 -22.77
C LEU A 860 -35.47 45.97 -22.54
N SER A 861 -35.31 45.10 -21.54
CA SER A 861 -36.38 44.23 -21.05
C SER A 861 -36.53 44.41 -19.56
N VAL A 862 -37.76 44.62 -19.11
CA VAL A 862 -38.08 44.88 -17.71
C VAL A 862 -39.15 43.89 -17.26
N VAL A 863 -38.97 43.30 -16.08
CA VAL A 863 -39.92 42.35 -15.51
C VAL A 863 -40.93 43.11 -14.65
N TRP A 864 -42.21 42.82 -14.86
CA TRP A 864 -43.24 43.13 -13.87
C TRP A 864 -43.64 41.85 -13.14
N ASP A 865 -43.71 41.92 -11.82
CA ASP A 865 -43.93 40.83 -10.87
C ASP A 865 -45.38 40.76 -10.35
N GLY A 866 -46.28 41.59 -10.87
CA GLY A 866 -47.68 41.64 -10.44
C GLY A 866 -47.92 42.41 -9.14
N PHE A 867 -46.98 43.25 -8.71
CA PHE A 867 -47.14 44.16 -7.56
C PHE A 867 -47.24 45.63 -7.97
N ASP A 868 -47.95 46.43 -7.17
CA ASP A 868 -48.02 47.89 -7.30
C ASP A 868 -46.78 48.60 -6.69
N GLU A 869 -46.75 49.95 -6.72
CA GLU A 869 -45.64 50.74 -6.15
C GLU A 869 -45.44 50.56 -4.63
N LEU A 870 -46.48 50.15 -3.90
CA LEU A 870 -46.43 49.88 -2.47
C LEU A 870 -46.08 48.41 -2.15
N ARG A 871 -45.67 47.64 -3.18
CA ARG A 871 -45.39 46.20 -3.11
C ARG A 871 -46.60 45.37 -2.65
N GLN A 872 -47.81 45.80 -2.97
CA GLN A 872 -49.02 45.00 -2.75
C GLN A 872 -49.40 44.24 -4.03
N PRO A 873 -49.80 42.96 -3.94
CA PRO A 873 -50.09 42.15 -5.11
C PRO A 873 -51.40 42.60 -5.75
N VAL A 874 -51.38 42.88 -7.05
CA VAL A 874 -52.58 43.36 -7.77
C VAL A 874 -53.54 42.21 -8.09
N SER A 875 -54.81 42.51 -8.37
CA SER A 875 -55.83 41.51 -8.67
C SER A 875 -55.72 40.98 -10.11
N SER A 876 -56.21 39.76 -10.38
CA SER A 876 -56.29 39.23 -11.74
C SER A 876 -57.17 40.15 -12.60
N GLY A 877 -56.74 40.40 -13.83
CA GLY A 877 -57.43 41.34 -14.71
C GLY A 877 -56.55 41.88 -15.82
N VAL A 878 -57.13 42.78 -16.62
CA VAL A 878 -56.44 43.45 -17.71
C VAL A 878 -55.71 44.67 -17.18
N TYR A 879 -54.43 44.79 -17.52
CA TYR A 879 -53.59 45.94 -17.25
C TYR A 879 -53.04 46.50 -18.57
N LEU A 880 -52.72 47.78 -18.57
CA LEU A 880 -52.10 48.45 -19.71
C LEU A 880 -50.68 48.84 -19.32
N TYR A 881 -49.70 48.61 -20.18
CA TYR A 881 -48.35 49.15 -20.00
C TYR A 881 -48.04 50.09 -21.16
N ARG A 882 -47.46 51.23 -20.83
CA ARG A 882 -47.21 52.32 -21.77
C ARG A 882 -45.77 52.78 -21.65
N LEU A 883 -45.14 52.90 -22.82
CA LEU A 883 -43.81 53.46 -23.01
C LEU A 883 -43.95 54.90 -23.52
N GLU A 884 -43.34 55.85 -22.83
CA GLU A 884 -43.36 57.28 -23.19
C GLU A 884 -41.94 57.83 -23.28
N SER A 885 -41.58 58.40 -24.42
CA SER A 885 -40.43 59.28 -24.64
C SER A 885 -40.92 60.65 -25.15
N ALA A 886 -40.00 61.60 -25.36
CA ALA A 886 -40.37 62.94 -25.86
C ALA A 886 -41.07 62.94 -27.24
N ASP A 887 -40.79 61.94 -28.09
CA ASP A 887 -41.28 61.84 -29.47
C ASP A 887 -41.99 60.51 -29.79
N TYR A 888 -42.17 59.62 -28.82
CA TYR A 888 -42.78 58.31 -28.98
C TYR A 888 -43.67 57.93 -27.81
N THR A 889 -44.87 57.44 -28.10
CA THR A 889 -45.75 56.86 -27.08
C THR A 889 -46.46 55.65 -27.64
N GLU A 890 -46.31 54.49 -27.00
CA GLU A 890 -47.02 53.26 -27.37
C GLU A 890 -47.58 52.60 -26.11
N THR A 891 -48.83 52.14 -26.17
CA THR A 891 -49.51 51.43 -25.08
C THR A 891 -49.95 50.06 -25.54
N ARG A 892 -49.72 49.04 -24.71
CA ARG A 892 -50.14 47.66 -24.96
C ARG A 892 -50.86 47.08 -23.75
N LYS A 893 -51.67 46.05 -23.99
CA LYS A 893 -52.47 45.38 -22.97
C LYS A 893 -51.83 44.06 -22.54
N MET A 894 -51.96 43.74 -21.27
CA MET A 894 -51.54 42.48 -20.66
C MET A 894 -52.63 41.93 -19.74
N LEU A 895 -52.73 40.61 -19.66
CA LEU A 895 -53.70 39.91 -18.84
C LEU A 895 -52.97 39.17 -17.71
N MET A 896 -53.21 39.59 -16.48
CA MET A 896 -52.73 38.86 -15.30
C MET A 896 -53.80 37.86 -14.89
N ALA A 897 -53.44 36.58 -14.88
CA ALA A 897 -54.24 35.51 -14.29
C ALA A 897 -53.60 35.18 -12.93
N LYS A 898 -54.39 35.14 -11.84
CA LYS A 898 -53.91 34.54 -10.59
C LYS A 898 -54.44 33.12 -10.52
#